data_AF-A0A2C5YNC8-F1
#
_entry.id   AF-A0A2C5YNC8-F1
#
_cell.length_a   1.000
_cell.length_b   1.000
_cell.length_c   1.000
_cell.angle_alpha   90.00
_cell.angle_beta   90.00
_cell.angle_gamma   90.00
#
_symmetry.space_group_name_H-M   'P 1'
#
loop_
_entity.id
_entity.type
_entity.pdbx_description
1 polymer ?
#
loop_
_entity_poly.entity_id
_entity_poly.type
_entity_poly.pdbx_seq_one_letter_code
_entity_poly.pdbx_strand_id
1 'polypeptide(L)'
;MPLPAKAGPGPALEARPVRAGDGSGWVLSGWWCDDEVCGACCLSFGGELSSHAGPNARKNHPSDPSYHQDITNMDQPGIPSPPTARSLLSKLRVSRSEPGTGYSRAKFPHWETIDDGCNVRGRWTSPYDGETVDDASEIDIDHLVPLKNAWISGASHWEASRRRTFANDLSSPQLWAVTAHANRQKGDDSPDEWLPSVEGFRCVYAESWVRVKDKYGLTVTREEREALEGVLGASSLFQTSTASTAPTPPTITIAITGKPLLPCSVPAADNVSIALLHPDEAPLMVCSPGLLRFEALRLEKALSNDHPRAIHLRRLAISPQHTSRLPYHDYDWSRVSGTCCENVIGYVPLPVGTAGPLLVDGTSYAIPMATTEGTLVASTSRGCKAINLAGGADTVLTADGITRGPCVSFPSLVRAAQAKTWLDSKPGWETMRSAFDSTSSFARLQSIKTALAGSQLFIRFKASTGDAMGMNMISKGVEKALNVMAASGFTDMAITSVSGNYCADKKASALNWIEGRGKSVVAEAVIPPEVVRSVLKTDVDSLVELNTSKNLVGSAMAGCVGGFNAHAANIVAALFLATGQDAAQVVESANCITMMKNVGGNLQVSVSMPSIEVGTIGGGTNLEPQAAMLNLLGVHGTSETEPGEKSRRLARIVAAAVLAGELSLCSALAAGHLVGAHMRHNRARSL
;
A
#
# COMPACT_ATOMS: atom_id res chain seq x y z
N MET A 1 16.83 -20.97 74.65
CA MET A 1 16.61 -21.50 73.28
C MET A 1 15.74 -20.52 72.51
N PRO A 2 16.25 -19.93 71.42
CA PRO A 2 15.41 -19.33 70.38
C PRO A 2 15.63 -20.00 69.01
N LEU A 3 14.55 -20.01 68.22
CA LEU A 3 14.40 -20.55 66.87
C LEU A 3 15.11 -19.68 65.79
N PRO A 4 15.55 -20.24 64.66
CA PRO A 4 16.13 -19.47 63.56
C PRO A 4 15.05 -18.91 62.60
N ALA A 5 15.29 -17.68 62.15
CA ALA A 5 14.44 -16.89 61.25
C ALA A 5 14.59 -17.33 59.78
N LYS A 6 13.49 -17.17 59.02
CA LYS A 6 13.36 -17.44 57.59
C LYS A 6 14.31 -16.56 56.77
N ALA A 7 15.12 -17.18 55.91
CA ALA A 7 15.82 -16.52 54.82
C ALA A 7 14.82 -16.17 53.70
N GLY A 8 14.81 -14.90 53.29
CA GLY A 8 14.05 -14.43 52.13
C GLY A 8 14.62 -14.95 50.81
N PRO A 9 13.83 -14.97 49.73
CA PRO A 9 14.34 -15.33 48.40
C PRO A 9 15.32 -14.26 47.93
N GLY A 10 16.49 -14.70 47.47
CA GLY A 10 17.50 -13.86 46.84
C GLY A 10 16.99 -13.18 45.58
N PRO A 11 17.65 -12.09 45.12
CA PRO A 11 17.15 -11.28 44.03
C PRO A 11 17.18 -12.08 42.74
N ALA A 12 16.02 -12.29 42.13
CA ALA A 12 15.96 -12.57 40.71
C ALA A 12 16.44 -11.31 39.98
N LEU A 13 17.28 -11.48 38.95
CA LEU A 13 17.64 -10.41 38.02
C LEU A 13 16.34 -9.89 37.37
N GLU A 14 15.82 -8.78 37.89
CA GLU A 14 14.72 -8.03 37.28
C GLU A 14 15.28 -7.25 36.07
N ALA A 15 14.83 -7.59 34.86
CA ALA A 15 15.03 -6.73 33.70
C ALA A 15 14.13 -5.49 33.85
N ARG A 16 14.72 -4.30 33.74
CA ARG A 16 14.08 -3.01 34.07
C ARG A 16 14.03 -2.11 32.83
N PRO A 17 12.91 -2.03 32.09
CA PRO A 17 12.83 -1.18 30.91
C PRO A 17 12.76 0.29 31.31
N VAL A 18 13.32 1.13 30.45
CA VAL A 18 13.41 2.58 30.65
C VAL A 18 12.40 3.27 29.75
N ARG A 19 11.65 4.23 30.28
CA ARG A 19 10.80 5.11 29.48
C ARG A 19 11.61 6.33 29.04
N ALA A 20 11.77 6.53 27.73
CA ALA A 20 12.29 7.80 27.22
C ALA A 20 11.33 8.92 27.66
N GLY A 21 11.88 9.91 28.34
CA GLY A 21 11.13 11.03 28.90
C GLY A 21 10.58 11.99 27.83
N ASP A 22 9.63 11.53 27.02
CA ASP A 22 8.73 12.30 26.14
C ASP A 22 7.84 11.36 25.30
N GLY A 23 7.22 10.36 25.95
CA GLY A 23 5.99 9.76 25.43
C GLY A 23 6.13 8.67 24.34
N SER A 24 7.27 8.01 24.24
CA SER A 24 7.61 7.05 23.17
C SER A 24 8.15 5.72 23.71
N GLY A 25 7.70 4.59 23.13
CA GLY A 25 8.33 3.25 23.11
C GLY A 25 8.66 2.54 24.44
N TRP A 26 8.88 1.22 24.38
CA TRP A 26 9.46 0.41 25.47
C TRP A 26 10.70 -0.33 24.97
N VAL A 27 11.84 -0.23 25.67
CA VAL A 27 13.08 -0.95 25.32
C VAL A 27 13.70 -1.58 26.59
N LEU A 28 14.35 -2.75 26.45
CA LEU A 28 14.99 -3.49 27.54
C LEU A 28 16.33 -2.85 27.98
N SER A 29 16.56 -2.70 29.30
CA SER A 29 17.85 -2.29 29.86
C SER A 29 18.94 -3.31 29.52
N GLY A 30 19.99 -2.87 28.82
CA GLY A 30 21.09 -3.71 28.34
C GLY A 30 21.64 -3.30 26.97
N TRP A 31 21.05 -2.29 26.34
CA TRP A 31 21.44 -1.75 25.04
C TRP A 31 22.12 -0.40 25.23
N TRP A 32 23.28 -0.22 24.59
CA TRP A 32 24.35 0.72 24.91
C TRP A 32 23.92 2.18 25.10
N CYS A 33 24.55 2.83 26.09
CA CYS A 33 24.54 4.26 26.38
C CYS A 33 25.99 4.75 26.33
N ASP A 34 26.29 5.74 25.47
CA ASP A 34 27.51 6.54 25.54
C ASP A 34 27.17 7.87 26.21
N ASP A 35 27.38 7.95 27.53
CA ASP A 35 27.90 9.13 28.24
C ASP A 35 28.09 8.80 29.73
N GLU A 36 29.22 9.24 30.30
CA GLU A 36 29.66 8.96 31.68
C GLU A 36 28.74 9.56 32.76
N VAL A 37 27.69 8.84 33.20
CA VAL A 37 27.21 8.83 34.59
C VAL A 37 26.54 7.47 34.88
N CYS A 38 26.86 6.86 36.02
CA CYS A 38 26.34 5.61 36.60
C CYS A 38 27.00 4.30 36.14
N GLY A 39 27.99 3.87 36.93
CA GLY A 39 28.61 2.55 36.84
C GLY A 39 27.77 1.41 37.43
N ALA A 40 28.14 0.20 36.98
CA ALA A 40 27.77 -1.14 37.43
C ALA A 40 26.42 -1.72 36.94
N CYS A 41 26.47 -2.55 35.88
CA CYS A 41 26.18 -4.00 35.95
C CYS A 41 26.06 -4.63 34.54
N CYS A 42 27.15 -5.24 34.06
CA CYS A 42 27.18 -6.15 32.90
C CYS A 42 27.33 -7.61 33.36
N LEU A 43 26.53 -8.53 32.81
CA LEU A 43 26.81 -9.96 32.56
C LEU A 43 25.89 -10.35 31.38
N SER A 44 26.35 -10.72 30.18
CA SER A 44 27.40 -11.68 29.84
C SER A 44 27.91 -11.44 28.41
N PHE A 45 29.23 -11.46 28.20
CA PHE A 45 29.98 -12.13 27.11
C PHE A 45 31.47 -11.86 27.41
N GLY A 46 32.27 -12.92 27.56
CA GLY A 46 33.56 -12.88 28.29
C GLY A 46 34.75 -12.21 27.59
N GLY A 47 35.67 -11.71 28.40
CA GLY A 47 37.03 -11.27 28.03
C GLY A 47 37.72 -10.51 29.18
N GLU A 48 38.85 -11.01 29.68
CA GLU A 48 39.57 -10.52 30.86
C GLU A 48 40.21 -9.12 30.71
N LEU A 49 40.20 -8.35 31.80
CA LEU A 49 40.84 -7.05 31.97
C LEU A 49 42.34 -7.19 32.29
N SER A 50 43.20 -6.43 31.60
CA SER A 50 44.48 -6.02 32.17
C SER A 50 44.70 -4.51 31.99
N SER A 51 45.09 -3.89 33.10
CA SER A 51 45.34 -2.46 33.29
C SER A 51 46.79 -2.11 32.89
N HIS A 52 47.03 -0.91 32.36
CA HIS A 52 48.09 0.04 32.75
C HIS A 52 48.07 1.30 31.84
N ALA A 53 48.42 2.43 32.44
CA ALA A 53 48.09 3.81 32.08
C ALA A 53 48.93 4.47 30.95
N GLY A 54 48.43 5.62 30.46
CA GLY A 54 49.25 6.69 29.85
C GLY A 54 48.43 7.80 29.15
N PRO A 55 48.38 9.06 29.67
CA PRO A 55 47.60 10.15 29.09
C PRO A 55 48.42 10.91 28.06
N ASN A 56 48.37 10.50 26.78
CA ASN A 56 48.65 11.34 25.60
C ASN A 56 48.62 10.51 24.32
N ALA A 57 47.42 10.35 23.74
CA ALA A 57 47.27 10.05 22.33
C ALA A 57 45.96 10.69 21.84
N ARG A 58 46.05 11.87 21.22
CA ARG A 58 44.93 12.38 20.41
C ARG A 58 44.86 11.56 19.12
N LYS A 59 43.61 11.32 18.69
CA LYS A 59 43.13 10.85 17.37
C LYS A 59 42.93 9.34 17.26
N ASN A 60 41.68 8.90 17.42
CA ASN A 60 40.79 8.56 16.31
C ASN A 60 39.35 8.42 16.83
N HIS A 61 38.43 9.17 16.24
CA HIS A 61 36.98 8.90 16.30
C HIS A 61 36.72 7.52 15.69
N PRO A 62 35.89 6.64 16.28
CA PRO A 62 35.31 5.54 15.54
C PRO A 62 34.00 6.01 14.91
N SER A 63 34.14 6.68 13.77
CA SER A 63 33.17 6.60 12.68
C SER A 63 33.52 5.34 11.87
N ASP A 64 33.34 4.16 12.47
CA ASP A 64 33.54 2.89 11.79
C ASP A 64 32.18 2.31 11.35
N PRO A 65 31.85 2.34 10.04
CA PRO A 65 30.59 1.81 9.51
C PRO A 65 30.55 0.27 9.45
N SER A 66 31.56 -0.44 9.96
CA SER A 66 31.70 -1.89 9.78
C SER A 66 30.95 -2.77 10.78
N TYR A 67 30.23 -2.22 11.75
CA TYR A 67 29.38 -3.03 12.64
C TYR A 67 28.00 -3.29 12.00
N HIS A 68 27.96 -4.18 11.01
CA HIS A 68 26.72 -4.75 10.49
C HIS A 68 26.37 -6.01 11.31
N GLN A 69 25.32 -5.94 12.14
CA GLN A 69 24.74 -7.15 12.74
C GLN A 69 24.05 -7.97 11.64
N ASP A 70 24.48 -9.22 11.51
CA ASP A 70 23.87 -10.21 10.63
C ASP A 70 22.48 -10.58 11.17
N ILE A 71 21.43 -10.12 10.47
CA ILE A 71 20.01 -10.35 10.82
C ILE A 71 19.61 -11.83 10.79
N THR A 72 20.45 -12.71 10.22
CA THR A 72 20.25 -14.17 10.25
C THR A 72 20.90 -14.84 11.46
N ASN A 73 21.74 -14.11 12.20
CA ASN A 73 22.48 -14.62 13.36
C ASN A 73 22.26 -13.71 14.58
N MET A 74 20.98 -13.43 14.89
CA MET A 74 20.63 -12.82 16.17
C MET A 74 20.71 -13.90 17.25
N ASP A 75 21.52 -13.66 18.29
CA ASP A 75 21.68 -14.49 19.50
C ASP A 75 20.39 -14.51 20.37
N GLN A 76 19.26 -14.92 19.78
CA GLN A 76 18.00 -15.12 20.47
C GLN A 76 18.01 -16.47 21.20
N PRO A 77 17.77 -16.50 22.52
CA PRO A 77 18.00 -17.69 23.32
C PRO A 77 17.01 -18.80 22.97
N GLY A 78 17.55 -19.99 22.72
CA GLY A 78 16.79 -21.23 22.72
C GLY A 78 15.99 -21.53 21.45
N ILE A 79 16.32 -20.93 20.31
CA ILE A 79 15.79 -21.30 18.99
C ILE A 79 16.29 -22.73 18.65
N PRO A 80 15.39 -23.70 18.37
CA PRO A 80 15.77 -25.05 18.02
C PRO A 80 16.25 -25.14 16.56
N SER A 81 17.12 -26.10 16.24
CA SER A 81 17.47 -26.38 14.84
C SER A 81 16.24 -26.80 14.02
N PRO A 82 16.21 -26.58 12.70
CA PRO A 82 15.05 -26.93 11.86
C PRO A 82 14.56 -28.39 12.01
N PRO A 83 15.44 -29.41 12.08
CA PRO A 83 15.00 -30.80 12.35
C PRO A 83 14.35 -30.96 13.74
N THR A 84 14.86 -30.25 14.74
CA THR A 84 14.30 -30.24 16.10
C THR A 84 12.94 -29.56 16.10
N ALA A 85 12.80 -28.41 15.42
CA ALA A 85 11.52 -27.72 15.27
C ALA A 85 10.47 -28.62 14.60
N ARG A 86 10.81 -29.33 13.52
CA ARG A 86 9.89 -30.31 12.89
C ARG A 86 9.48 -31.44 13.84
N SER A 87 10.41 -31.93 14.66
CA SER A 87 10.14 -32.95 15.68
C SER A 87 9.25 -32.42 16.82
N LEU A 88 9.41 -31.16 17.21
CA LEU A 88 8.54 -30.52 18.21
C LEU A 88 7.15 -30.26 17.63
N LEU A 89 7.07 -29.73 16.40
CA LEU A 89 5.81 -29.46 15.71
C LEU A 89 4.96 -30.74 15.60
N SER A 90 5.55 -31.87 15.22
CA SER A 90 4.82 -33.15 15.15
C SER A 90 4.25 -33.62 16.50
N LYS A 91 4.79 -33.15 17.62
CA LYS A 91 4.32 -33.46 18.98
C LYS A 91 3.34 -32.44 19.55
N LEU A 92 3.26 -31.23 19.00
CA LEU A 92 2.28 -30.23 19.43
C LEU A 92 0.86 -30.78 19.28
N ARG A 93 -0.03 -30.45 20.22
CA ARG A 93 -1.43 -30.89 20.13
C ARG A 93 -2.18 -30.01 19.14
N VAL A 94 -2.88 -30.65 18.19
CA VAL A 94 -3.82 -29.95 17.30
C VAL A 94 -5.15 -29.79 18.01
N SER A 95 -5.64 -28.57 18.13
CA SER A 95 -6.96 -28.27 18.66
C SER A 95 -7.58 -27.09 17.92
N ARG A 96 -8.91 -27.00 17.92
CA ARG A 96 -9.58 -25.75 17.54
C ARG A 96 -9.24 -24.66 18.56
N SER A 97 -9.17 -23.42 18.09
CA SER A 97 -9.00 -22.26 18.96
C SER A 97 -10.12 -22.18 20.00
N GLU A 98 -9.75 -21.92 21.24
CA GLU A 98 -10.73 -21.65 22.30
C GLU A 98 -11.39 -20.27 22.10
N PRO A 99 -12.61 -20.06 22.63
CA PRO A 99 -13.24 -18.74 22.59
C PRO A 99 -12.36 -17.67 23.25
N GLY A 100 -12.18 -16.53 22.59
CA GLY A 100 -11.46 -15.37 23.13
C GLY A 100 -12.16 -14.66 24.29
N THR A 101 -13.32 -15.16 24.74
CA THR A 101 -14.12 -14.58 25.84
C THR A 101 -13.31 -14.51 27.13
N GLY A 102 -13.33 -13.35 27.78
CA GLY A 102 -12.63 -13.13 29.05
C GLY A 102 -11.14 -12.82 28.91
N TYR A 103 -10.59 -12.77 27.70
CA TYR A 103 -9.25 -12.24 27.46
C TYR A 103 -9.16 -10.77 27.89
N SER A 104 -8.06 -10.44 28.56
CA SER A 104 -7.64 -9.05 28.81
C SER A 104 -6.13 -9.05 28.93
N ARG A 105 -5.47 -8.09 28.27
CA ARG A 105 -4.02 -7.91 28.33
C ARG A 105 -3.51 -7.77 29.77
N ALA A 106 -4.30 -7.18 30.66
CA ALA A 106 -3.98 -7.05 32.09
C ALA A 106 -3.86 -8.38 32.84
N LYS A 107 -4.41 -9.49 32.30
CA LYS A 107 -4.30 -10.84 32.89
C LYS A 107 -2.94 -11.50 32.64
N PHE A 108 -2.11 -10.89 31.80
CA PHE A 108 -0.69 -11.22 31.64
C PHE A 108 0.10 -10.08 32.27
N PRO A 109 0.41 -10.08 33.58
CA PRO A 109 1.21 -9.00 34.16
C PRO A 109 2.59 -8.96 33.48
N HIS A 110 2.88 -7.85 32.83
CA HIS A 110 4.12 -7.55 32.09
C HIS A 110 4.42 -6.07 32.28
N TRP A 111 5.69 -5.71 32.12
CA TRP A 111 6.31 -4.37 32.08
C TRP A 111 5.72 -3.29 33.01
N GLU A 112 6.55 -2.76 33.91
CA GLU A 112 6.24 -1.58 34.73
C GLU A 112 6.98 -0.36 34.19
N THR A 113 6.39 0.84 34.35
CA THR A 113 7.06 2.09 33.95
C THR A 113 8.15 2.42 34.95
N ILE A 114 9.38 2.58 34.48
CA ILE A 114 10.50 3.07 35.28
C ILE A 114 10.81 4.49 34.81
N ASP A 115 10.70 5.44 35.73
CA ASP A 115 10.75 6.88 35.50
C ASP A 115 12.01 7.45 36.17
N ASP A 116 13.18 6.97 35.73
CA ASP A 116 14.50 7.32 36.30
C ASP A 116 15.40 8.12 35.34
N GLY A 117 14.84 8.60 34.23
CA GLY A 117 15.55 9.49 33.29
C GLY A 117 16.54 8.78 32.38
N CYS A 118 16.55 7.45 32.34
CA CYS A 118 17.29 6.74 31.31
C CYS A 118 16.65 7.03 29.92
N ASN A 119 17.48 7.05 28.88
CA ASN A 119 17.03 7.13 27.49
C ASN A 119 17.68 6.01 26.68
N VAL A 120 17.04 5.64 25.57
CA VAL A 120 17.53 4.57 24.68
C VAL A 120 17.77 5.20 23.34
N ARG A 121 19.04 5.21 22.91
CA ARG A 121 19.47 5.70 21.60
C ARG A 121 20.20 4.57 20.92
N GLY A 122 19.82 4.24 19.71
CA GLY A 122 20.35 3.10 19.02
C GLY A 122 19.83 3.07 17.60
N ARG A 123 20.36 2.13 16.82
CA ARG A 123 19.89 1.86 15.48
C ARG A 123 19.49 0.40 15.45
N TRP A 124 18.20 0.13 15.29
CA TRP A 124 17.61 -1.21 15.40
C TRP A 124 17.10 -1.66 14.04
N THR A 125 17.46 -2.87 13.64
CA THR A 125 16.90 -3.50 12.43
C THR A 125 15.88 -4.54 12.83
N SER A 126 14.63 -4.38 12.42
CA SER A 126 13.60 -5.35 12.73
C SER A 126 13.76 -6.62 11.89
N PRO A 127 13.70 -7.81 12.49
CA PRO A 127 13.72 -9.06 11.75
C PRO A 127 12.40 -9.35 11.00
N TYR A 128 11.32 -8.60 11.27
CA TYR A 128 10.02 -8.85 10.65
C TYR A 128 9.90 -8.24 9.26
N ASP A 129 10.38 -7.02 9.09
CA ASP A 129 10.31 -6.24 7.85
C ASP A 129 11.68 -5.80 7.30
N GLY A 130 12.75 -5.98 8.08
CA GLY A 130 14.11 -5.61 7.69
C GLY A 130 14.37 -4.11 7.75
N GLU A 131 13.42 -3.32 8.27
CA GLU A 131 13.56 -1.88 8.40
C GLU A 131 14.51 -1.54 9.54
N THR A 132 15.37 -0.54 9.29
CA THR A 132 16.27 0.00 10.30
C THR A 132 15.79 1.36 10.76
N VAL A 133 15.48 1.50 12.04
CA VAL A 133 15.03 2.74 12.68
C VAL A 133 16.03 3.17 13.74
N ASP A 134 16.11 4.48 13.99
CA ASP A 134 16.98 5.07 15.02
C ASP A 134 16.21 5.85 16.11
N ASP A 135 14.88 5.94 15.96
CA ASP A 135 13.97 6.42 17.00
C ASP A 135 13.40 5.23 17.81
N ALA A 136 13.57 5.29 19.14
CA ALA A 136 13.02 4.31 20.06
C ALA A 136 11.47 4.24 20.01
N SER A 137 10.79 5.29 19.54
CA SER A 137 9.34 5.34 19.35
C SER A 137 8.85 4.42 18.23
N GLU A 138 9.74 4.06 17.30
CA GLU A 138 9.45 3.24 16.12
C GLU A 138 9.72 1.75 16.36
N ILE A 139 10.19 1.37 17.55
CA ILE A 139 10.42 -0.02 17.97
C ILE A 139 9.40 -0.46 19.02
N ASP A 140 8.85 -1.66 18.83
CA ASP A 140 8.07 -2.38 19.82
C ASP A 140 8.79 -3.69 20.22
N ILE A 141 8.58 -4.13 21.46
CA ILE A 141 8.85 -5.52 21.84
C ILE A 141 7.60 -6.36 21.53
N ASP A 142 7.69 -7.20 20.50
CA ASP A 142 6.65 -8.16 20.15
C ASP A 142 6.72 -9.41 21.04
N HIS A 143 5.53 -9.93 21.37
CA HIS A 143 5.33 -11.28 21.84
C HIS A 143 5.19 -12.20 20.62
N LEU A 144 6.24 -12.95 20.29
CA LEU A 144 6.28 -13.81 19.08
C LEU A 144 4.99 -14.61 18.95
N VAL A 145 4.61 -15.36 19.98
CA VAL A 145 3.22 -15.83 20.14
C VAL A 145 2.43 -14.74 20.88
N PRO A 146 1.48 -14.04 20.24
CA PRO A 146 0.74 -12.95 20.87
C PRO A 146 0.00 -13.38 22.14
N LEU A 147 -0.16 -12.46 23.09
CA LEU A 147 -0.83 -12.77 24.36
C LEU A 147 -2.27 -13.29 24.18
N LYS A 148 -3.01 -12.76 23.20
CA LYS A 148 -4.35 -13.27 22.86
C LYS A 148 -4.29 -14.61 22.14
N ASN A 149 -3.33 -14.82 21.24
CA ASN A 149 -3.11 -16.11 20.60
C ASN A 149 -2.80 -17.19 21.65
N ALA A 150 -1.94 -16.89 22.61
CA ALA A 150 -1.66 -17.75 23.75
C ALA A 150 -2.93 -18.05 24.57
N TRP A 151 -3.78 -17.04 24.81
CA TRP A 151 -5.06 -17.22 25.50
C TRP A 151 -5.95 -18.26 24.82
N ILE A 152 -6.17 -18.13 23.51
CA ILE A 152 -7.03 -19.03 22.72
C ILE A 152 -6.38 -20.39 22.42
N SER A 153 -5.10 -20.57 22.73
CA SER A 153 -4.39 -21.85 22.57
C SER A 153 -4.03 -22.54 23.89
N GLY A 154 -4.62 -22.08 25.01
CA GLY A 154 -4.60 -22.79 26.29
C GLY A 154 -4.15 -21.97 27.51
N ALA A 155 -3.69 -20.73 27.34
CA ALA A 155 -3.28 -19.88 28.47
C ALA A 155 -4.46 -19.28 29.25
N SER A 156 -5.69 -19.42 28.75
CA SER A 156 -6.95 -19.13 29.46
C SER A 156 -7.03 -19.86 30.81
N HIS A 157 -6.57 -21.11 30.86
CA HIS A 157 -6.58 -21.99 32.04
C HIS A 157 -5.37 -21.82 32.97
N TRP A 158 -4.42 -20.94 32.62
CA TRP A 158 -3.22 -20.75 33.44
C TRP A 158 -3.49 -19.85 34.64
N GLU A 159 -2.81 -20.17 35.74
CA GLU A 159 -2.63 -19.25 36.87
C GLU A 159 -1.90 -17.98 36.44
N ALA A 160 -2.17 -16.87 37.13
CA ALA A 160 -1.59 -15.56 36.80
C ALA A 160 -0.06 -15.54 36.82
N SER A 161 0.58 -16.33 37.69
CA SER A 161 2.04 -16.46 37.76
C SER A 161 2.64 -17.02 36.48
N ARG A 162 2.02 -18.04 35.88
CA ARG A 162 2.49 -18.64 34.61
C ARG A 162 2.28 -17.70 33.42
N ARG A 163 1.17 -16.95 33.39
CA ARG A 163 0.95 -15.88 32.39
C ARG A 163 1.98 -14.77 32.49
N ARG A 164 2.37 -14.38 33.72
CA ARG A 164 3.47 -13.43 33.96
C ARG A 164 4.79 -14.00 33.44
N THR A 165 5.13 -15.26 33.73
CA THR A 165 6.36 -15.89 33.21
C THR A 165 6.38 -15.89 31.69
N PHE A 166 5.27 -16.28 31.03
CA PHE A 166 5.15 -16.27 29.57
C PHE A 166 5.39 -14.88 28.96
N ALA A 167 4.74 -13.85 29.52
CA ALA A 167 4.82 -12.50 28.97
C ALA A 167 6.18 -11.81 29.17
N ASN A 168 7.05 -12.35 30.04
CA ASN A 168 8.37 -11.79 30.35
C ASN A 168 9.50 -12.83 30.10
N ASP A 169 9.28 -13.80 29.21
CA ASP A 169 10.25 -14.87 28.97
C ASP A 169 11.40 -14.42 28.08
N LEU A 170 12.55 -14.19 28.71
CA LEU A 170 13.82 -13.87 28.04
C LEU A 170 14.70 -15.10 27.78
N SER A 171 14.23 -16.31 28.13
CA SER A 171 14.99 -17.57 27.98
C SER A 171 14.53 -18.42 26.79
N SER A 172 13.55 -17.92 26.04
CA SER A 172 13.06 -18.48 24.79
C SER A 172 12.84 -17.34 23.80
N PRO A 173 12.61 -17.62 22.50
CA PRO A 173 12.45 -16.58 21.49
C PRO A 173 11.03 -15.97 21.54
N GLN A 174 10.49 -15.71 22.73
CA GLN A 174 9.15 -15.16 22.91
C GLN A 174 9.11 -13.64 22.78
N LEU A 175 10.23 -12.94 22.99
CA LEU A 175 10.30 -11.48 22.95
C LEU A 175 11.25 -10.99 21.84
N TRP A 176 10.75 -10.18 20.92
CA TRP A 176 11.51 -9.67 19.78
C TRP A 176 11.39 -8.16 19.66
N ALA A 177 12.51 -7.47 19.52
CA ALA A 177 12.50 -6.06 19.12
C ALA A 177 12.24 -5.97 17.62
N VAL A 178 11.12 -5.36 17.24
CA VAL A 178 10.66 -5.23 15.86
C VAL A 178 10.13 -3.82 15.63
N THR A 179 9.93 -3.40 14.38
CA THR A 179 9.29 -2.11 14.13
C THR A 179 7.87 -2.14 14.69
N ALA A 180 7.45 -1.01 15.22
CA ALA A 180 6.11 -0.84 15.74
C ALA A 180 5.05 -0.93 14.62
N HIS A 181 5.43 -0.70 13.35
CA HIS A 181 4.56 -0.95 12.21
C HIS A 181 4.33 -2.45 11.97
N ALA A 182 5.39 -3.27 11.85
CA ALA A 182 5.26 -4.70 11.61
C ALA A 182 4.56 -5.43 12.76
N ASN A 183 4.86 -5.05 14.01
CA ASN A 183 4.18 -5.60 15.18
C ASN A 183 2.67 -5.33 15.16
N ARG A 184 2.27 -4.08 14.84
CA ARG A 184 0.86 -3.70 14.75
C ARG A 184 0.14 -4.33 13.56
N GLN A 185 0.85 -4.61 12.47
CA GLN A 185 0.32 -5.35 11.32
C GLN A 185 0.08 -6.83 11.68
N LYS A 186 1.03 -7.47 12.39
CA LYS A 186 0.88 -8.85 12.89
C LYS A 186 -0.29 -9.00 13.86
N GLY A 187 -0.44 -8.05 14.80
CA GLY A 187 -1.52 -8.09 15.79
C GLY A 187 -1.51 -9.38 16.61
N ASP A 188 -2.66 -10.08 16.63
CA ASP A 188 -2.85 -11.34 17.36
C ASP A 188 -2.80 -12.59 16.46
N ASP A 189 -2.44 -12.41 15.18
CA ASP A 189 -2.56 -13.40 14.10
C ASP A 189 -1.56 -14.55 14.26
N SER A 190 -1.96 -15.76 13.84
CA SER A 190 -1.09 -16.95 13.78
C SER A 190 -0.35 -17.07 12.43
N PRO A 191 0.68 -17.93 12.32
CA PRO A 191 1.45 -18.15 11.09
C PRO A 191 0.67 -18.46 9.81
N ASP A 192 -0.58 -18.92 9.90
CA ASP A 192 -1.49 -19.14 8.77
C ASP A 192 -2.19 -17.85 8.29
N GLU A 193 -2.28 -16.84 9.15
CA GLU A 193 -2.89 -15.54 8.87
C GLU A 193 -1.83 -14.47 8.57
N TRP A 194 -0.68 -14.53 9.25
CA TRP A 194 0.41 -13.57 9.10
C TRP A 194 1.80 -14.22 9.24
N LEU A 195 2.73 -13.86 8.35
CA LEU A 195 4.15 -14.20 8.44
C LEU A 195 5.00 -12.94 8.20
N PRO A 196 6.20 -12.84 8.82
CA PRO A 196 7.16 -11.78 8.53
C PRO A 196 7.34 -11.54 7.03
N SER A 197 7.45 -10.28 6.61
CA SER A 197 7.70 -9.95 5.20
C SER A 197 9.13 -10.31 4.78
N VAL A 198 10.07 -10.35 5.74
CA VAL A 198 11.41 -10.92 5.56
C VAL A 198 11.33 -12.44 5.48
N GLU A 199 11.29 -12.99 4.26
CA GLU A 199 11.20 -14.44 4.03
C GLU A 199 12.36 -15.24 4.64
N GLY A 200 13.57 -14.68 4.65
CA GLY A 200 14.73 -15.31 5.28
C GLY A 200 14.57 -15.53 6.79
N PHE A 201 13.73 -14.72 7.44
CA PHE A 201 13.42 -14.83 8.85
C PHE A 201 12.23 -15.78 9.11
N ARG A 202 11.44 -16.16 8.11
CA ARG A 202 10.26 -17.03 8.32
C ARG A 202 10.59 -18.40 8.90
N CYS A 203 11.74 -18.99 8.53
CA CYS A 203 12.17 -20.26 9.12
C CYS A 203 12.49 -20.09 10.61
N VAL A 204 13.25 -19.05 10.96
CA VAL A 204 13.56 -18.69 12.36
C VAL A 204 12.28 -18.35 13.14
N TYR A 205 11.35 -17.62 12.52
CA TYR A 205 10.04 -17.31 13.09
C TYR A 205 9.24 -18.59 13.36
N ALA A 206 9.17 -19.52 12.41
CA ALA A 206 8.46 -20.80 12.57
C ALA A 206 9.13 -21.70 13.63
N GLU A 207 10.46 -21.80 13.62
CA GLU A 207 11.24 -22.53 14.63
C GLU A 207 11.00 -21.95 16.03
N SER A 208 11.02 -20.63 16.14
CA SER A 208 10.75 -19.89 17.37
C SER A 208 9.30 -20.07 17.84
N TRP A 209 8.35 -20.02 16.91
CA TRP A 209 6.92 -20.17 17.21
C TRP A 209 6.63 -21.56 17.75
N VAL A 210 7.15 -22.59 17.08
CA VAL A 210 7.07 -23.98 17.55
C VAL A 210 7.73 -24.13 18.91
N ARG A 211 8.90 -23.53 19.13
CA ARG A 211 9.62 -23.58 20.40
C ARG A 211 8.80 -22.98 21.54
N VAL A 212 8.19 -21.82 21.33
CA VAL A 212 7.35 -21.16 22.35
C VAL A 212 6.12 -22.01 22.64
N LYS A 213 5.40 -22.46 21.60
CA LYS A 213 4.20 -23.31 21.77
C LYS A 213 4.54 -24.60 22.52
N ASP A 214 5.67 -25.23 22.21
CA ASP A 214 6.14 -26.45 22.88
C ASP A 214 6.50 -26.19 24.34
N LYS A 215 7.35 -25.19 24.62
CA LYS A 215 7.79 -24.83 25.98
C LYS A 215 6.61 -24.58 26.92
N TYR A 216 5.58 -23.91 26.42
CA TYR A 216 4.41 -23.53 27.22
C TYR A 216 3.24 -24.51 27.12
N GLY A 217 3.34 -25.56 26.32
CA GLY A 217 2.28 -26.56 26.15
C GLY A 217 1.00 -25.98 25.53
N LEU A 218 1.14 -25.02 24.62
CA LEU A 218 0.04 -24.40 23.87
C LEU A 218 -0.32 -25.26 22.65
N THR A 219 -1.58 -25.22 22.23
CA THR A 219 -2.05 -25.92 21.03
C THR A 219 -1.77 -25.12 19.76
N VAL A 220 -1.81 -25.82 18.62
CA VAL A 220 -1.87 -25.20 17.28
C VAL A 220 -3.17 -25.60 16.59
N THR A 221 -3.71 -24.76 15.72
CA THR A 221 -4.79 -25.17 14.81
C THR A 221 -4.26 -26.07 13.71
N ARG A 222 -5.15 -26.65 12.89
CA ARG A 222 -4.72 -27.45 11.74
C ARG A 222 -4.08 -26.55 10.68
N GLU A 223 -4.70 -25.41 10.43
CA GLU A 223 -4.27 -24.41 9.45
C GLU A 223 -2.91 -23.81 9.87
N GLU A 224 -2.75 -23.47 11.15
CA GLU A 224 -1.48 -23.02 11.74
C GLU A 224 -0.37 -24.07 11.60
N ARG A 225 -0.69 -25.35 11.84
CA ARG A 225 0.27 -26.45 11.64
C ARG A 225 0.68 -26.58 10.18
N GLU A 226 -0.27 -26.57 9.25
CA GLU A 226 0.00 -26.68 7.81
C GLU A 226 0.90 -25.54 7.34
N ALA A 227 0.66 -24.31 7.84
CA ALA A 227 1.52 -23.16 7.57
C ALA A 227 2.95 -23.36 8.12
N LEU A 228 3.09 -23.80 9.37
CA LEU A 228 4.39 -24.09 10.00
C LEU A 228 5.13 -25.23 9.29
N GLU A 229 4.43 -26.30 8.88
CA GLU A 229 5.01 -27.41 8.12
C GLU A 229 5.47 -26.96 6.73
N GLY A 230 4.70 -26.10 6.06
CA GLY A 230 5.10 -25.48 4.78
C GLY A 230 6.39 -24.67 4.91
N VAL A 231 6.50 -23.84 5.94
CA VAL A 231 7.69 -23.02 6.20
C VAL A 231 8.90 -23.87 6.59
N LEU A 232 8.73 -24.87 7.47
CA LEU A 232 9.82 -25.75 7.94
C LEU A 232 10.20 -26.84 6.93
N GLY A 233 9.34 -27.16 5.96
CA GLY A 233 9.56 -28.16 4.92
C GLY A 233 10.35 -27.62 3.71
N ALA A 234 10.16 -26.34 3.36
CA ALA A 234 10.93 -25.66 2.32
C ALA A 234 12.44 -25.67 2.57
N SER A 235 12.85 -25.75 3.85
CA SER A 235 14.25 -25.81 4.30
C SER A 235 14.92 -27.18 4.11
N SER A 236 14.21 -28.23 3.67
CA SER A 236 14.75 -29.60 3.52
C SER A 236 15.03 -30.06 2.09
N LEU A 237 14.83 -29.23 1.07
CA LEU A 237 15.15 -29.57 -0.33
C LEU A 237 16.65 -29.49 -0.67
N PHE A 238 17.50 -29.21 0.32
CA PHE A 238 18.97 -29.28 0.23
C PHE A 238 19.52 -30.49 1.00
N GLN A 239 19.07 -31.71 0.68
CA GLN A 239 19.83 -32.92 1.00
C GLN A 239 19.80 -33.92 -0.15
N THR A 240 21.01 -34.31 -0.55
CA THR A 240 21.43 -35.27 -1.57
C THR A 240 20.71 -36.63 -1.49
N SER A 241 20.33 -37.18 -2.64
CA SER A 241 20.04 -38.60 -2.81
C SER A 241 20.50 -39.10 -4.17
N THR A 242 20.99 -40.33 -4.16
CA THR A 242 21.90 -41.02 -5.07
C THR A 242 21.26 -41.61 -6.32
N ALA A 243 22.03 -41.56 -7.41
CA ALA A 243 22.13 -42.45 -8.58
C ALA A 243 21.01 -43.49 -8.87
N SER A 244 20.44 -43.39 -10.07
CA SER A 244 20.08 -44.56 -10.87
C SER A 244 20.22 -44.24 -12.38
N THR A 245 20.85 -45.16 -13.10
CA THR A 245 21.44 -45.04 -14.44
C THR A 245 20.45 -45.31 -15.58
N ALA A 246 20.52 -44.52 -16.67
CA ALA A 246 20.17 -44.90 -18.04
C ALA A 246 20.84 -43.92 -19.05
N PRO A 247 21.04 -44.29 -20.33
CA PRO A 247 22.35 -44.17 -21.01
C PRO A 247 22.55 -42.91 -21.87
N THR A 248 23.82 -42.57 -22.07
CA THR A 248 24.36 -41.40 -22.81
C THR A 248 24.37 -41.59 -24.34
N PRO A 249 24.22 -40.50 -25.11
CA PRO A 249 25.25 -40.15 -26.10
C PRO A 249 25.41 -38.61 -26.32
N PRO A 250 26.39 -38.15 -27.13
CA PRO A 250 27.84 -38.17 -26.95
C PRO A 250 28.39 -36.80 -26.46
N THR A 251 29.54 -36.84 -25.80
CA THR A 251 30.31 -35.64 -25.38
C THR A 251 30.98 -34.98 -26.59
N ILE A 252 30.71 -33.69 -26.81
CA ILE A 252 31.54 -32.80 -27.62
C ILE A 252 32.62 -32.22 -26.70
N THR A 253 33.89 -32.56 -26.96
CA THR A 253 35.04 -31.95 -26.29
C THR A 253 35.42 -30.67 -27.04
N ILE A 254 35.27 -29.51 -26.41
CA ILE A 254 35.93 -28.27 -26.85
C ILE A 254 37.05 -27.98 -25.85
N ALA A 255 38.29 -28.08 -26.31
CA ALA A 255 39.45 -27.60 -25.61
C ALA A 255 39.51 -26.08 -25.72
N ILE A 256 39.72 -25.38 -24.61
CA ILE A 256 40.19 -24.00 -24.63
C ILE A 256 41.51 -23.93 -23.86
N THR A 257 42.52 -23.57 -24.64
CA THR A 257 43.92 -23.33 -24.29
C THR A 257 44.09 -22.03 -23.52
N GLY A 258 44.70 -22.12 -22.33
CA GLY A 258 45.84 -21.29 -21.93
C GLY A 258 45.64 -19.80 -21.62
N LYS A 259 45.40 -19.49 -20.33
CA LYS A 259 46.28 -18.64 -19.50
C LYS A 259 45.96 -18.89 -18.01
N PRO A 260 46.97 -18.95 -17.11
CA PRO A 260 46.74 -19.30 -15.71
C PRO A 260 46.09 -18.12 -14.97
N LEU A 261 44.96 -18.39 -14.30
CA LEU A 261 44.45 -17.54 -13.23
C LEU A 261 45.46 -17.58 -12.07
N LEU A 262 45.79 -16.42 -11.50
CA LEU A 262 46.60 -16.32 -10.29
C LEU A 262 45.97 -17.15 -9.16
N PRO A 263 46.76 -17.92 -8.39
CA PRO A 263 46.24 -18.65 -7.24
C PRO A 263 45.92 -17.65 -6.12
N CYS A 264 44.64 -17.48 -5.82
CA CYS A 264 44.22 -16.77 -4.62
C CYS A 264 44.39 -17.71 -3.42
N SER A 265 45.48 -17.54 -2.68
CA SER A 265 45.76 -18.28 -1.46
C SER A 265 45.44 -17.40 -0.24
N VAL A 266 44.25 -17.57 0.35
CA VAL A 266 43.90 -17.11 1.72
C VAL A 266 42.82 -18.05 2.28
N PRO A 267 42.85 -18.44 3.58
CA PRO A 267 42.26 -19.69 4.07
C PRO A 267 40.74 -19.64 4.35
N ALA A 268 40.17 -20.83 4.50
CA ALA A 268 38.77 -21.11 4.75
C ALA A 268 38.19 -20.37 5.97
N ALA A 269 37.40 -19.34 5.71
CA ALA A 269 36.19 -18.93 6.43
C ALA A 269 35.72 -17.64 5.74
N ASP A 270 34.41 -17.55 5.48
CA ASP A 270 33.65 -16.33 5.22
C ASP A 270 34.25 -15.30 4.25
N ASN A 271 33.73 -15.27 3.02
CA ASN A 271 33.50 -14.05 2.22
C ASN A 271 32.96 -14.42 0.82
N VAL A 272 31.80 -13.88 0.44
CA VAL A 272 31.28 -13.94 -0.94
C VAL A 272 31.89 -12.81 -1.76
N SER A 273 32.58 -13.17 -2.83
CA SER A 273 33.18 -12.27 -3.81
C SER A 273 32.15 -11.84 -4.87
N ILE A 274 31.99 -10.54 -5.13
CA ILE A 274 31.29 -10.05 -6.33
C ILE A 274 32.28 -10.07 -7.49
N ALA A 275 32.18 -11.07 -8.37
CA ALA A 275 32.83 -11.05 -9.67
C ALA A 275 31.82 -10.55 -10.72
N LEU A 276 31.95 -9.29 -11.14
CA LEU A 276 31.33 -8.80 -12.37
C LEU A 276 32.11 -9.41 -13.55
N LEU A 277 31.61 -10.51 -14.11
CA LEU A 277 32.04 -10.97 -15.43
C LEU A 277 31.39 -10.11 -16.52
N HIS A 278 32.12 -9.99 -17.63
CA HIS A 278 31.97 -9.13 -18.80
C HIS A 278 30.52 -9.02 -19.37
N PRO A 279 30.16 -7.97 -20.15
CA PRO A 279 28.77 -7.64 -20.50
C PRO A 279 27.97 -8.68 -21.28
N ASP A 280 28.59 -9.70 -21.88
CA ASP A 280 27.93 -10.57 -22.86
C ASP A 280 27.77 -12.04 -22.41
N GLU A 281 28.07 -12.38 -21.15
CA GLU A 281 27.90 -13.76 -20.64
C GLU A 281 27.30 -13.76 -19.22
N ALA A 282 26.11 -14.35 -19.07
CA ALA A 282 25.57 -14.78 -17.77
C ALA A 282 25.75 -16.30 -17.65
N PRO A 283 26.11 -16.83 -16.46
CA PRO A 283 25.26 -16.70 -15.29
C PRO A 283 25.96 -16.16 -14.04
N LEU A 284 25.25 -15.27 -13.33
CA LEU A 284 25.58 -14.87 -11.97
C LEU A 284 25.40 -16.09 -11.05
N MET A 285 26.48 -16.53 -10.39
CA MET A 285 26.43 -17.53 -9.34
C MET A 285 25.55 -17.03 -8.19
N VAL A 286 24.50 -17.80 -7.89
CA VAL A 286 23.54 -17.56 -6.83
C VAL A 286 24.21 -17.84 -5.48
N CYS A 287 24.62 -16.78 -4.78
CA CYS A 287 24.95 -16.86 -3.36
C CYS A 287 23.66 -16.66 -2.54
N SER A 288 22.99 -17.78 -2.27
CA SER A 288 21.89 -17.94 -1.29
C SER A 288 20.58 -17.16 -1.56
N PRO A 289 19.39 -17.78 -1.44
CA PRO A 289 18.09 -17.14 -1.71
C PRO A 289 17.79 -15.84 -0.93
N GLY A 290 18.53 -15.57 0.16
CA GLY A 290 18.34 -14.40 1.02
C GLY A 290 19.09 -13.12 0.60
N LEU A 291 20.24 -13.22 -0.09
CA LEU A 291 21.08 -12.05 -0.37
C LEU A 291 20.54 -11.17 -1.52
N LEU A 292 19.77 -11.77 -2.44
CA LEU A 292 19.14 -11.07 -3.57
C LEU A 292 17.97 -10.16 -3.17
N ARG A 293 17.44 -10.26 -1.94
CA ARG A 293 16.22 -9.53 -1.53
C ARG A 293 16.47 -8.15 -0.94
N PHE A 294 17.55 -7.95 -0.19
CA PHE A 294 17.86 -6.64 0.42
C PHE A 294 18.35 -5.59 -0.58
N GLU A 295 18.90 -6.04 -1.72
CA GLU A 295 19.27 -5.14 -2.81
C GLU A 295 18.22 -5.09 -3.93
N ALA A 296 17.09 -5.81 -3.82
CA ALA A 296 16.08 -5.88 -4.89
C ALA A 296 15.55 -4.49 -5.29
N LEU A 297 15.27 -3.60 -4.33
CA LEU A 297 14.85 -2.20 -4.59
C LEU A 297 15.97 -1.29 -5.13
N ARG A 298 17.22 -1.75 -5.02
CA ARG A 298 18.42 -1.05 -5.46
C ARG A 298 19.08 -1.75 -6.64
N LEU A 299 18.50 -2.81 -7.21
CA LEU A 299 19.08 -3.52 -8.36
C LEU A 299 19.26 -2.57 -9.52
N GLU A 300 18.29 -1.70 -9.78
CA GLU A 300 18.40 -0.64 -10.77
C GLU A 300 19.63 0.22 -10.47
N LYS A 301 19.83 0.69 -9.23
CA LYS A 301 20.99 1.50 -8.86
C LYS A 301 22.32 0.74 -8.90
N ALA A 302 22.34 -0.51 -8.44
CA ALA A 302 23.52 -1.37 -8.37
C ALA A 302 23.99 -1.83 -9.75
N LEU A 303 23.06 -1.93 -10.71
CA LEU A 303 23.32 -2.29 -12.09
C LEU A 303 23.40 -1.06 -13.00
N SER A 304 23.74 0.12 -12.46
CA SER A 304 23.89 1.36 -13.23
C SER A 304 22.69 1.72 -14.11
N ASN A 305 21.49 1.49 -13.58
CA ASN A 305 20.18 1.63 -14.22
C ASN A 305 19.92 0.70 -15.42
N ASP A 306 20.56 -0.48 -15.47
CA ASP A 306 20.17 -1.58 -16.35
C ASP A 306 18.87 -2.25 -15.83
N HIS A 307 17.75 -1.60 -16.13
CA HIS A 307 16.43 -2.01 -15.67
C HIS A 307 16.02 -3.42 -16.15
N PRO A 308 16.17 -3.81 -17.43
CA PRO A 308 15.81 -5.16 -17.88
C PRO A 308 16.57 -6.25 -17.12
N ARG A 309 17.86 -6.03 -16.83
CA ARG A 309 18.66 -6.96 -16.03
C ARG A 309 18.21 -6.98 -14.57
N ALA A 310 17.93 -5.82 -13.97
CA ALA A 310 17.38 -5.74 -12.62
C ALA A 310 16.07 -6.52 -12.49
N ILE A 311 15.15 -6.34 -13.43
CA ILE A 311 13.87 -7.04 -13.47
C ILE A 311 14.06 -8.54 -13.71
N HIS A 312 14.96 -8.93 -14.60
CA HIS A 312 15.28 -10.34 -14.85
C HIS A 312 15.79 -11.03 -13.56
N LEU A 313 16.75 -10.42 -12.87
CA LEU A 313 17.26 -10.94 -11.61
C LEU A 313 16.18 -10.99 -10.53
N ARG A 314 15.32 -9.97 -10.43
CA ARG A 314 14.18 -9.95 -9.50
C ARG A 314 13.19 -11.09 -9.79
N ARG A 315 12.88 -11.36 -11.05
CA ARG A 315 12.01 -12.48 -11.48
C ARG A 315 12.61 -13.84 -11.14
N LEU A 316 13.93 -13.98 -11.33
CA LEU A 316 14.66 -15.20 -10.94
C LEU A 316 14.62 -15.42 -9.42
N ALA A 317 14.74 -14.35 -8.63
CA ALA A 317 14.72 -14.41 -7.17
C ALA A 317 13.33 -14.71 -6.58
N ILE A 318 12.24 -14.27 -7.24
CA ILE A 318 10.87 -14.50 -6.76
C ILE A 318 10.38 -15.89 -7.17
N SER A 319 10.18 -16.10 -8.48
CA SER A 319 9.72 -17.38 -9.01
C SER A 319 9.78 -17.37 -10.54
N PRO A 320 10.84 -17.96 -11.14
CA PRO A 320 11.00 -17.99 -12.60
C PRO A 320 9.81 -18.65 -13.30
N GLN A 321 9.28 -19.74 -12.72
CA GLN A 321 8.19 -20.52 -13.32
C GLN A 321 6.88 -19.72 -13.41
N HIS A 322 6.51 -18.99 -12.35
CA HIS A 322 5.26 -18.24 -12.29
C HIS A 322 5.31 -16.89 -13.01
N THR A 323 6.50 -16.30 -13.16
CA THR A 323 6.67 -15.02 -13.87
C THR A 323 6.93 -15.20 -15.37
N SER A 324 7.26 -16.41 -15.83
CA SER A 324 7.65 -16.73 -17.23
C SER A 324 6.74 -16.12 -18.30
N ARG A 325 5.42 -16.04 -18.07
CA ARG A 325 4.44 -15.49 -19.02
C ARG A 325 4.14 -14.00 -18.84
N LEU A 326 4.62 -13.38 -17.78
CA LEU A 326 4.51 -11.94 -17.56
C LEU A 326 5.61 -11.24 -18.38
N PRO A 327 5.26 -10.41 -19.38
CA PRO A 327 6.26 -9.76 -20.23
C PRO A 327 7.04 -8.69 -19.45
N TYR A 328 8.29 -8.46 -19.86
CA TYR A 328 9.13 -7.40 -19.30
C TYR A 328 10.21 -6.85 -20.24
N HIS A 329 10.43 -7.48 -21.39
CA HIS A 329 11.32 -6.97 -22.42
C HIS A 329 10.66 -5.82 -23.19
N ASP A 330 11.50 -5.03 -23.88
CA ASP A 330 11.09 -3.99 -24.84
C ASP A 330 10.11 -2.94 -24.24
N TYR A 331 10.33 -2.59 -22.97
CA TYR A 331 9.55 -1.58 -22.25
C TYR A 331 10.48 -0.52 -21.64
N ASP A 332 10.09 0.76 -21.73
CA ASP A 332 10.85 1.87 -21.14
C ASP A 332 10.64 1.94 -19.62
N TRP A 333 11.47 1.21 -18.89
CA TRP A 333 11.45 1.16 -17.43
C TRP A 333 11.96 2.43 -16.75
N SER A 334 12.68 3.29 -17.47
CA SER A 334 13.25 4.52 -16.90
C SER A 334 12.17 5.49 -16.40
N ARG A 335 10.98 5.45 -17.02
CA ARG A 335 9.81 6.25 -16.64
C ARG A 335 8.99 5.66 -15.50
N VAL A 336 9.23 4.40 -15.16
CA VAL A 336 8.50 3.69 -14.08
C VAL A 336 9.25 3.80 -12.76
N SER A 337 10.56 3.56 -12.80
CA SER A 337 11.41 3.54 -11.61
C SER A 337 11.38 4.87 -10.85
N GLY A 338 11.11 4.82 -9.55
CA GLY A 338 11.05 6.00 -8.67
C GLY A 338 9.88 6.96 -8.92
N THR A 339 8.94 6.60 -9.83
CA THR A 339 7.82 7.47 -10.20
C THR A 339 6.47 6.77 -10.15
N CYS A 340 6.36 5.55 -10.68
CA CYS A 340 5.08 4.87 -10.88
C CYS A 340 4.96 3.51 -10.19
N CYS A 341 6.06 2.78 -10.01
CA CYS A 341 6.02 1.45 -9.41
C CYS A 341 7.40 1.03 -8.87
N GLU A 342 7.39 0.37 -7.73
CA GLU A 342 8.55 -0.23 -7.08
C GLU A 342 8.56 -1.76 -7.30
N ASN A 343 9.71 -2.41 -7.12
CA ASN A 343 9.83 -3.87 -7.21
C ASN A 343 9.30 -4.49 -8.51
N VAL A 344 9.56 -3.83 -9.63
CA VAL A 344 9.02 -4.19 -10.95
C VAL A 344 9.44 -5.59 -11.37
N ILE A 345 8.48 -6.47 -11.70
CA ILE A 345 8.73 -7.83 -12.23
C ILE A 345 8.31 -8.01 -13.69
N GLY A 346 7.86 -6.93 -14.33
CA GLY A 346 7.25 -6.92 -15.65
C GLY A 346 6.02 -6.03 -15.67
N TYR A 347 5.19 -6.17 -16.70
CA TYR A 347 3.94 -5.43 -16.85
C TYR A 347 2.81 -6.37 -17.25
N VAL A 348 1.57 -5.98 -16.96
CA VAL A 348 0.37 -6.74 -17.35
C VAL A 348 -0.24 -6.09 -18.59
N PRO A 349 -0.24 -6.77 -19.75
CA PRO A 349 -0.92 -6.26 -20.93
C PRO A 349 -2.44 -6.25 -20.72
N LEU A 350 -3.07 -5.10 -20.93
CA LEU A 350 -4.52 -4.97 -21.00
C LEU A 350 -4.94 -4.69 -22.45
N PRO A 351 -5.95 -5.40 -23.00
CA PRO A 351 -6.48 -5.08 -24.31
C PRO A 351 -7.03 -3.65 -24.35
N VAL A 352 -6.59 -2.86 -25.33
CA VAL A 352 -7.09 -1.51 -25.59
C VAL A 352 -7.93 -1.52 -26.86
N GLY A 353 -9.21 -1.21 -26.72
CA GLY A 353 -10.12 -0.95 -27.84
C GLY A 353 -10.44 0.54 -27.97
N THR A 354 -11.04 0.92 -29.09
CA THR A 354 -11.56 2.28 -29.29
C THR A 354 -13.07 2.25 -29.46
N ALA A 355 -13.77 3.12 -28.74
CA ALA A 355 -15.19 3.39 -28.96
C ALA A 355 -15.36 4.72 -29.67
N GLY A 356 -16.18 4.76 -30.73
CA GLY A 356 -16.50 6.00 -31.42
C GLY A 356 -16.40 5.92 -32.95
N PRO A 357 -16.23 7.07 -33.64
CA PRO A 357 -16.03 8.40 -33.05
C PRO A 357 -17.18 8.84 -32.14
N LEU A 358 -16.93 9.72 -31.18
CA LEU A 358 -17.92 10.41 -30.36
C LEU A 358 -17.78 11.92 -30.57
N LEU A 359 -18.83 12.56 -31.05
CA LEU A 359 -18.87 14.01 -31.23
C LEU A 359 -19.22 14.67 -29.89
N VAL A 360 -18.29 15.43 -29.32
CA VAL A 360 -18.40 16.13 -28.05
C VAL A 360 -18.08 17.60 -28.27
N ASP A 361 -19.03 18.48 -27.97
CA ASP A 361 -18.87 19.94 -28.15
C ASP A 361 -18.37 20.32 -29.56
N GLY A 362 -18.88 19.63 -30.60
CA GLY A 362 -18.47 19.82 -31.99
C GLY A 362 -17.12 19.18 -32.38
N THR A 363 -16.41 18.51 -31.47
CA THR A 363 -15.14 17.83 -31.75
C THR A 363 -15.29 16.31 -31.70
N SER A 364 -14.73 15.61 -32.67
CA SER A 364 -14.84 14.15 -32.79
C SER A 364 -13.67 13.45 -32.10
N TYR A 365 -13.97 12.49 -31.21
CA TYR A 365 -12.98 11.74 -30.45
C TYR A 365 -13.11 10.23 -30.66
N ALA A 366 -11.98 9.54 -30.83
CA ALA A 366 -11.91 8.09 -30.66
C ALA A 366 -11.59 7.80 -29.19
N ILE A 367 -12.52 7.19 -28.46
CA ILE A 367 -12.41 6.98 -27.01
C ILE A 367 -11.58 5.73 -26.73
N PRO A 368 -10.35 5.84 -26.19
CA PRO A 368 -9.55 4.67 -25.84
C PRO A 368 -10.09 4.01 -24.57
N MET A 369 -10.20 2.68 -24.57
CA MET A 369 -10.76 1.89 -23.48
C MET A 369 -9.91 0.64 -23.25
N ALA A 370 -9.21 0.58 -22.12
CA ALA A 370 -8.45 -0.59 -21.69
C ALA A 370 -9.33 -1.47 -20.81
N THR A 371 -9.68 -2.67 -21.27
CA THR A 371 -10.62 -3.55 -20.54
C THR A 371 -10.47 -5.01 -20.93
N THR A 372 -10.81 -5.89 -20.01
CA THR A 372 -10.99 -7.33 -20.24
C THR A 372 -12.46 -7.74 -20.23
N GLU A 373 -13.39 -6.80 -19.99
CA GLU A 373 -14.82 -7.05 -20.02
C GLU A 373 -15.32 -7.10 -21.47
N GLY A 374 -15.75 -8.29 -21.91
CA GLY A 374 -16.32 -8.48 -23.24
C GLY A 374 -17.58 -7.63 -23.44
N THR A 375 -17.76 -7.09 -24.65
CA THR A 375 -18.89 -6.22 -25.06
C THR A 375 -18.82 -4.77 -24.56
N LEU A 376 -17.97 -4.41 -23.59
CA LEU A 376 -17.93 -3.05 -23.06
C LEU A 376 -17.64 -1.99 -24.14
N VAL A 377 -16.56 -2.18 -24.91
CA VAL A 377 -16.16 -1.25 -25.99
C VAL A 377 -17.22 -1.21 -27.10
N ALA A 378 -17.78 -2.36 -27.47
CA ALA A 378 -18.80 -2.46 -28.50
C ALA A 378 -20.12 -1.78 -28.09
N SER A 379 -20.53 -1.95 -26.83
CA SER A 379 -21.71 -1.27 -26.27
C SER A 379 -21.50 0.24 -26.23
N THR A 380 -20.34 0.70 -25.76
CA THR A 380 -20.00 2.13 -25.75
C THR A 380 -20.00 2.71 -27.17
N SER A 381 -19.42 1.99 -28.15
CA SER A 381 -19.43 2.38 -29.57
C SER A 381 -20.84 2.52 -30.15
N ARG A 382 -21.76 1.63 -29.76
CA ARG A 382 -23.18 1.72 -30.15
C ARG A 382 -23.84 2.97 -29.57
N GLY A 383 -23.52 3.33 -28.33
CA GLY A 383 -23.91 4.58 -27.71
C GLY A 383 -23.39 5.80 -28.47
N CYS A 384 -22.10 5.81 -28.81
CA CYS A 384 -21.49 6.88 -29.61
C CYS A 384 -22.19 7.04 -30.96
N LYS A 385 -22.52 5.93 -31.63
CA LYS A 385 -23.28 5.96 -32.89
C LYS A 385 -24.65 6.63 -32.73
N ALA A 386 -25.40 6.31 -31.67
CA ALA A 386 -26.70 6.92 -31.42
C ALA A 386 -26.58 8.43 -31.17
N ILE A 387 -25.61 8.84 -30.36
CA ILE A 387 -25.33 10.25 -30.06
C ILE A 387 -24.90 11.02 -31.32
N ASN A 388 -24.01 10.48 -32.14
CA ASN A 388 -23.55 11.16 -33.36
C ASN A 388 -24.68 11.35 -34.39
N LEU A 389 -25.56 10.35 -34.55
CA LEU A 389 -26.73 10.47 -35.42
C LEU A 389 -27.73 11.53 -34.93
N ALA A 390 -27.62 11.94 -33.67
CA ALA A 390 -28.42 12.99 -33.05
C ALA A 390 -27.73 14.37 -33.03
N GLY A 391 -26.53 14.50 -33.62
CA GLY A 391 -25.80 15.76 -33.68
C GLY A 391 -24.68 15.92 -32.65
N GLY A 392 -24.42 14.89 -31.83
CA GLY A 392 -23.36 14.89 -30.82
C GLY A 392 -23.87 15.08 -29.39
N ALA A 393 -22.93 15.17 -28.45
CA ALA A 393 -23.18 15.48 -27.05
C ALA A 393 -22.65 16.87 -26.72
N ASP A 394 -23.45 17.62 -25.96
CA ASP A 394 -23.05 18.90 -25.36
C ASP A 394 -22.62 18.66 -23.92
N THR A 395 -21.57 19.35 -23.48
CA THR A 395 -21.09 19.24 -22.10
C THR A 395 -20.89 20.60 -21.44
N VAL A 396 -21.06 20.61 -20.11
CA VAL A 396 -20.85 21.79 -19.27
C VAL A 396 -20.00 21.41 -18.07
N LEU A 397 -18.85 22.07 -17.90
CA LEU A 397 -18.06 22.00 -16.69
C LEU A 397 -18.61 23.01 -15.67
N THR A 398 -19.02 22.53 -14.50
CA THR A 398 -19.65 23.36 -13.46
C THR A 398 -18.71 23.67 -12.29
N ALA A 399 -17.66 22.88 -12.09
CA ALA A 399 -16.61 23.15 -11.11
C ALA A 399 -15.29 22.45 -11.46
N ASP A 400 -14.17 23.02 -11.02
CA ASP A 400 -12.82 22.47 -11.15
C ASP A 400 -12.00 22.79 -9.89
N GLY A 401 -11.77 21.78 -9.05
CA GLY A 401 -10.93 21.90 -7.87
C GLY A 401 -10.77 20.58 -7.12
N ILE A 402 -9.54 20.11 -6.98
CA ILE A 402 -9.19 18.95 -6.15
C ILE A 402 -9.22 19.35 -4.67
N THR A 403 -9.33 18.36 -3.77
CA THR A 403 -9.47 18.60 -2.34
C THR A 403 -8.48 17.82 -1.48
N ARG A 404 -8.14 18.41 -0.33
CA ARG A 404 -7.44 17.76 0.77
C ARG A 404 -8.10 18.15 2.08
N GLY A 405 -8.37 17.16 2.92
CA GLY A 405 -9.13 17.31 4.16
C GLY A 405 -8.34 16.84 5.38
N PRO A 406 -7.38 17.62 5.92
CA PRO A 406 -6.72 17.33 7.19
C PRO A 406 -7.70 17.25 8.37
N CYS A 407 -7.26 16.51 9.39
CA CYS A 407 -7.81 16.53 10.74
C CYS A 407 -6.77 17.13 11.67
N VAL A 408 -7.17 18.17 12.40
CA VAL A 408 -6.36 18.76 13.47
C VAL A 408 -7.13 18.68 14.78
N SER A 409 -6.43 18.61 15.91
CA SER A 409 -7.02 18.52 17.24
C SER A 409 -6.54 19.65 18.14
N PHE A 410 -7.41 20.08 19.05
CA PHE A 410 -7.15 21.11 20.04
C PHE A 410 -7.37 20.58 21.47
N PRO A 411 -6.87 21.28 22.50
CA PRO A 411 -7.08 20.89 23.90
C PRO A 411 -8.55 20.92 24.35
N SER A 412 -9.41 21.69 23.68
CA SER A 412 -10.83 21.79 24.02
C SER A 412 -11.71 22.10 22.80
N LEU A 413 -13.01 21.78 22.90
CA LEU A 413 -14.02 22.15 21.92
C LEU A 413 -14.07 23.67 21.69
N VAL A 414 -14.00 24.47 22.76
CA VAL A 414 -14.03 25.94 22.67
C VAL A 414 -12.86 26.44 21.83
N ARG A 415 -11.68 25.84 22.00
CA ARG A 415 -10.49 26.19 21.25
C ARG A 415 -10.60 25.81 19.77
N ALA A 416 -11.11 24.62 19.47
CA ALA A 416 -11.40 24.19 18.11
C ALA A 416 -12.43 25.12 17.43
N ALA A 417 -13.43 25.60 18.18
CA ALA A 417 -14.42 26.56 17.69
C ALA A 417 -13.82 27.94 17.39
N GLN A 418 -12.84 28.41 18.19
CA GLN A 418 -12.07 29.62 17.89
C GLN A 418 -11.29 29.47 16.57
N ALA A 419 -10.63 28.32 16.36
CA ALA A 419 -9.92 28.01 15.12
C ALA A 419 -10.84 27.99 13.90
N LYS A 420 -12.01 27.35 14.02
CA LYS A 420 -13.05 27.37 12.97
C LYS A 420 -13.48 28.80 12.65
N THR A 421 -13.82 29.58 13.68
CA THR A 421 -14.29 30.98 13.50
C THR A 421 -13.21 31.84 12.83
N TRP A 422 -11.94 31.62 13.16
CA TRP A 422 -10.83 32.30 12.51
C TRP A 422 -10.70 31.90 11.03
N LEU A 423 -10.80 30.61 10.69
CA LEU A 423 -10.78 30.15 9.29
C LEU A 423 -11.94 30.73 8.45
N ASP A 424 -13.12 30.88 9.06
CA ASP A 424 -14.30 31.46 8.41
C ASP A 424 -14.20 33.00 8.28
N SER A 425 -13.26 33.63 9.01
CA SER A 425 -13.03 35.08 8.94
C SER A 425 -12.19 35.46 7.72
N LYS A 426 -12.41 36.68 7.18
CA LYS A 426 -11.63 37.19 6.06
C LYS A 426 -10.10 37.18 6.31
N PRO A 427 -9.59 37.62 7.48
CA PRO A 427 -8.15 37.57 7.76
C PRO A 427 -7.61 36.13 7.77
N GLY A 428 -8.30 35.19 8.43
CA GLY A 428 -7.84 33.80 8.47
C GLY A 428 -7.85 33.14 7.10
N TRP A 429 -8.92 33.34 6.33
CA TRP A 429 -8.99 32.90 4.93
C TRP A 429 -7.85 33.45 4.07
N GLU A 430 -7.57 34.76 4.13
CA GLU A 430 -6.51 35.40 3.35
C GLU A 430 -5.11 34.91 3.75
N THR A 431 -4.87 34.71 5.04
CA THR A 431 -3.62 34.11 5.56
C THR A 431 -3.43 32.69 5.04
N MET A 432 -4.46 31.84 5.13
CA MET A 432 -4.40 30.45 4.67
C MET A 432 -4.19 30.37 3.16
N ARG A 433 -4.91 31.20 2.38
CA ARG A 433 -4.75 31.29 0.93
C ARG A 433 -3.35 31.72 0.54
N SER A 434 -2.83 32.78 1.15
CA SER A 434 -1.47 33.28 0.88
C SER A 434 -0.41 32.20 1.15
N ALA A 435 -0.52 31.50 2.28
CA ALA A 435 0.36 30.41 2.64
C ALA A 435 0.27 29.25 1.64
N PHE A 436 -0.94 28.82 1.29
CA PHE A 436 -1.18 27.71 0.37
C PHE A 436 -0.64 28.02 -1.03
N ASP A 437 -1.04 29.17 -1.60
CA ASP A 437 -0.70 29.58 -2.97
C ASP A 437 0.80 29.80 -3.15
N SER A 438 1.54 30.12 -2.09
CA SER A 438 3.00 30.29 -2.14
C SER A 438 3.77 29.00 -2.49
N THR A 439 3.13 27.83 -2.41
CA THR A 439 3.79 26.53 -2.60
C THR A 439 3.90 26.08 -4.06
N SER A 440 3.16 26.72 -4.97
CA SER A 440 3.03 26.33 -6.37
C SER A 440 2.60 27.48 -7.28
N SER A 441 3.13 27.53 -8.49
CA SER A 441 2.68 28.45 -9.55
C SER A 441 1.27 28.14 -10.05
N PHE A 442 0.76 26.92 -9.87
CA PHE A 442 -0.54 26.47 -10.40
C PHE A 442 -1.62 26.28 -9.33
N ALA A 443 -1.24 25.98 -8.09
CA ALA A 443 -2.19 25.73 -7.02
C ALA A 443 -2.85 27.05 -6.60
N ARG A 444 -4.17 27.16 -6.70
CA ARG A 444 -4.91 28.34 -6.19
C ARG A 444 -6.04 27.90 -5.28
N LEU A 445 -5.97 28.29 -4.02
CA LEU A 445 -6.99 27.96 -3.03
C LEU A 445 -8.30 28.69 -3.35
N GLN A 446 -9.37 27.92 -3.56
CA GLN A 446 -10.69 28.39 -3.94
C GLN A 446 -11.62 28.49 -2.74
N SER A 447 -11.64 27.47 -1.90
CA SER A 447 -12.46 27.45 -0.68
C SER A 447 -11.86 26.59 0.43
N ILE A 448 -12.28 26.89 1.67
CA ILE A 448 -12.07 26.06 2.85
C ILE A 448 -13.45 25.78 3.43
N LYS A 449 -13.76 24.50 3.66
CA LYS A 449 -14.97 24.06 4.35
C LYS A 449 -14.59 23.32 5.63
N THR A 450 -15.15 23.73 6.76
CA THR A 450 -14.78 23.19 8.07
C THR A 450 -15.90 22.37 8.70
N ALA A 451 -15.54 21.37 9.51
CA ALA A 451 -16.46 20.62 10.37
C ALA A 451 -15.79 20.31 11.71
N LEU A 452 -16.56 20.43 12.80
CA LEU A 452 -16.09 20.09 14.16
C LEU A 452 -16.63 18.72 14.58
N ALA A 453 -15.79 17.96 15.28
CA ALA A 453 -16.20 16.76 16.01
C ALA A 453 -15.48 16.76 17.38
N GLY A 454 -16.18 17.25 18.40
CA GLY A 454 -15.53 17.51 19.70
C GLY A 454 -14.41 18.54 19.56
N SER A 455 -13.22 18.23 20.09
CA SER A 455 -12.05 19.10 19.95
C SER A 455 -11.26 18.91 18.65
N GLN A 456 -11.76 18.10 17.72
CA GLN A 456 -11.20 17.94 16.38
C GLN A 456 -11.86 18.90 15.38
N LEU A 457 -11.05 19.40 14.45
CA LEU A 457 -11.46 20.25 13.34
C LEU A 457 -10.99 19.61 12.03
N PHE A 458 -11.95 19.29 11.17
CA PHE A 458 -11.72 18.83 9.81
C PHE A 458 -11.80 20.02 8.88
N ILE A 459 -10.78 20.21 8.05
CA ILE A 459 -10.63 21.40 7.20
C ILE A 459 -10.48 20.92 5.76
N ARG A 460 -11.49 21.09 4.92
CA ARG A 460 -11.47 20.69 3.51
C ARG A 460 -11.01 21.86 2.65
N PHE A 461 -9.76 21.83 2.23
CA PHE A 461 -9.19 22.75 1.25
C PHE A 461 -9.61 22.29 -0.14
N LYS A 462 -10.05 23.23 -0.99
CA LYS A 462 -10.34 23.02 -2.41
C LYS A 462 -9.51 23.99 -3.25
N ALA A 463 -8.79 23.48 -4.24
CA ALA A 463 -7.91 24.29 -5.07
C ALA A 463 -7.87 23.81 -6.52
N SER A 464 -7.66 24.75 -7.46
CA SER A 464 -7.29 24.40 -8.84
C SER A 464 -5.83 23.97 -8.90
N THR A 465 -5.47 23.08 -9.82
CA THR A 465 -4.12 22.48 -9.90
C THR A 465 -3.52 22.45 -11.32
N GLY A 466 -4.03 23.32 -12.20
CA GLY A 466 -3.67 23.29 -13.62
C GLY A 466 -4.09 21.96 -14.26
N ASP A 467 -3.22 21.41 -15.10
CA ASP A 467 -3.49 20.16 -15.84
C ASP A 467 -3.16 18.89 -15.04
N ALA A 468 -2.57 19.01 -13.85
CA ALA A 468 -2.36 17.88 -12.95
C ALA A 468 -3.66 17.54 -12.20
N MET A 469 -3.85 16.26 -11.90
CA MET A 469 -4.93 15.84 -10.99
C MET A 469 -4.75 16.46 -9.59
N GLY A 470 -3.49 16.60 -9.15
CA GLY A 470 -3.13 17.60 -8.15
C GLY A 470 -2.94 17.14 -6.71
N MET A 471 -3.05 15.83 -6.39
CA MET A 471 -2.97 15.35 -4.99
C MET A 471 -1.69 15.74 -4.25
N ASN A 472 -0.52 15.63 -4.88
CA ASN A 472 0.75 16.00 -4.24
C ASN A 472 0.85 17.52 -4.06
N MET A 473 0.38 18.27 -5.06
CA MET A 473 0.40 19.73 -5.05
C MET A 473 -0.48 20.29 -3.94
N ILE A 474 -1.71 19.76 -3.78
CA ILE A 474 -2.63 20.21 -2.74
C ILE A 474 -2.16 19.79 -1.34
N SER A 475 -1.58 18.60 -1.17
CA SER A 475 -1.01 18.18 0.13
C SER A 475 0.08 19.14 0.60
N LYS A 476 1.03 19.49 -0.29
CA LYS A 476 2.09 20.46 0.01
C LYS A 476 1.55 21.83 0.42
N GLY A 477 0.52 22.30 -0.31
CA GLY A 477 -0.15 23.57 0.02
C GLY A 477 -0.82 23.54 1.39
N VAL A 478 -1.49 22.43 1.73
CA VAL A 478 -2.15 22.24 3.03
C VAL A 478 -1.14 22.20 4.17
N GLU A 479 -0.06 21.45 4.05
CA GLU A 479 0.99 21.40 5.08
C GLU A 479 1.56 22.79 5.38
N LYS A 480 1.87 23.57 4.34
CA LYS A 480 2.33 24.95 4.51
C LYS A 480 1.28 25.82 5.19
N ALA A 481 0.01 25.70 4.79
CA ALA A 481 -1.08 26.47 5.37
C ALA A 481 -1.30 26.12 6.85
N LEU A 482 -1.24 24.84 7.24
CA LEU A 482 -1.35 24.40 8.63
C LEU A 482 -0.18 24.91 9.49
N ASN A 483 1.05 24.90 8.96
CA ASN A 483 2.21 25.47 9.65
C ASN A 483 2.04 26.98 9.90
N VAL A 484 1.49 27.71 8.93
CA VAL A 484 1.19 29.14 9.10
C VAL A 484 0.03 29.36 10.08
N MET A 485 -0.99 28.50 10.08
CA MET A 485 -2.08 28.55 11.07
C MET A 485 -1.55 28.39 12.50
N ALA A 486 -0.63 27.44 12.72
CA ALA A 486 0.00 27.27 14.03
C ALA A 486 0.72 28.55 14.49
N ALA A 487 1.48 29.19 13.58
CA ALA A 487 2.15 30.47 13.83
C ALA A 487 1.19 31.66 13.98
N SER A 488 -0.07 31.52 13.54
CA SER A 488 -1.11 32.56 13.63
C SER A 488 -1.91 32.52 14.94
N GLY A 489 -1.29 32.01 16.00
CA GLY A 489 -1.87 31.96 17.33
C GLY A 489 -2.61 30.67 17.67
N PHE A 490 -2.34 29.57 16.95
CA PHE A 490 -2.86 28.22 17.21
C PHE A 490 -1.73 27.21 17.46
N THR A 491 -0.74 27.58 18.28
CA THR A 491 0.43 26.73 18.61
C THR A 491 0.08 25.47 19.38
N ASP A 492 -1.12 25.43 19.96
CA ASP A 492 -1.73 24.30 20.64
C ASP A 492 -2.51 23.35 19.70
N MET A 493 -2.49 23.63 18.39
CA MET A 493 -3.02 22.75 17.37
C MET A 493 -2.08 21.57 17.13
N ALA A 494 -2.58 20.34 17.27
CA ALA A 494 -1.88 19.14 16.83
C ALA A 494 -2.44 18.67 15.48
N ILE A 495 -1.56 18.48 14.49
CA ILE A 495 -1.94 17.91 13.20
C ILE A 495 -2.06 16.40 13.37
N THR A 496 -3.29 15.90 13.50
CA THR A 496 -3.55 14.45 13.62
C THR A 496 -3.24 13.73 12.30
N SER A 497 -3.66 14.33 11.19
CA SER A 497 -3.36 13.81 9.85
C SER A 497 -3.58 14.88 8.80
N VAL A 498 -2.69 14.93 7.79
CA VAL A 498 -2.89 15.76 6.58
C VAL A 498 -4.09 15.26 5.76
N SER A 499 -4.52 14.00 5.95
CA SER A 499 -5.67 13.40 5.29
C SER A 499 -6.59 12.70 6.31
N GLY A 500 -7.42 13.48 7.00
CA GLY A 500 -8.42 12.99 7.95
C GLY A 500 -9.69 12.43 7.30
N ASN A 501 -9.59 11.83 6.10
CA ASN A 501 -10.71 11.32 5.30
C ASN A 501 -11.81 12.34 4.93
N TYR A 502 -11.61 13.63 5.18
CA TYR A 502 -12.55 14.71 4.82
C TYR A 502 -12.25 15.33 3.44
N CYS A 503 -11.41 14.67 2.63
CA CYS A 503 -11.14 15.08 1.24
C CYS A 503 -12.37 14.85 0.33
N ALA A 504 -12.97 13.66 0.18
CA ALA A 504 -12.50 12.32 0.56
C ALA A 504 -11.87 11.60 -0.64
N ASP A 505 -10.78 10.86 -0.46
CA ASP A 505 -9.97 10.30 -1.56
C ASP A 505 -9.97 8.78 -1.55
N LYS A 506 -10.34 8.13 -2.66
CA LYS A 506 -10.43 6.68 -2.84
C LYS A 506 -11.43 5.98 -1.91
N LYS A 507 -12.47 6.71 -1.49
CA LYS A 507 -13.56 6.26 -0.62
C LYS A 507 -14.89 6.89 -1.08
N ALA A 508 -15.93 6.08 -1.12
CA ALA A 508 -17.30 6.55 -1.35
C ALA A 508 -17.69 7.59 -0.29
N SER A 509 -18.16 8.76 -0.73
CA SER A 509 -18.45 9.88 0.17
C SER A 509 -19.56 10.79 -0.36
N ALA A 510 -20.58 11.00 0.48
CA ALA A 510 -21.63 11.98 0.23
C ALA A 510 -21.08 13.40 0.06
N LEU A 511 -19.95 13.71 0.71
CA LEU A 511 -19.32 15.01 0.61
C LEU A 511 -18.79 15.30 -0.79
N ASN A 512 -18.23 14.30 -1.48
CA ASN A 512 -17.81 14.43 -2.87
C ASN A 512 -19.01 14.50 -3.82
N TRP A 513 -20.08 13.77 -3.51
CA TRP A 513 -21.32 13.82 -4.27
C TRP A 513 -21.98 15.22 -4.24
N ILE A 514 -22.04 15.85 -3.07
CA ILE A 514 -22.76 17.11 -2.86
C ILE A 514 -21.93 18.32 -3.27
N GLU A 515 -20.66 18.36 -2.88
CA GLU A 515 -19.80 19.56 -3.04
C GLU A 515 -18.85 19.46 -4.24
N GLY A 516 -18.82 18.29 -4.89
CA GLY A 516 -17.85 17.95 -5.92
C GLY A 516 -16.44 17.70 -5.39
N ARG A 517 -15.59 17.18 -6.28
CA ARG A 517 -14.14 16.97 -6.08
C ARG A 517 -13.44 16.75 -7.42
N GLY A 518 -12.37 17.46 -7.72
CA GLY A 518 -11.82 17.44 -9.07
C GLY A 518 -12.76 18.21 -10.00
N LYS A 519 -13.26 17.56 -11.06
CA LYS A 519 -14.06 18.20 -12.12
C LYS A 519 -15.50 17.75 -12.06
N SER A 520 -16.41 18.72 -12.02
CA SER A 520 -17.86 18.49 -12.05
C SER A 520 -18.37 18.76 -13.46
N VAL A 521 -18.90 17.74 -14.13
CA VAL A 521 -19.34 17.82 -15.53
C VAL A 521 -20.76 17.31 -15.68
N VAL A 522 -21.55 17.99 -16.51
CA VAL A 522 -22.83 17.50 -17.03
C VAL A 522 -22.67 17.28 -18.53
N ALA A 523 -23.11 16.14 -19.05
CA ALA A 523 -23.16 15.85 -20.48
C ALA A 523 -24.58 15.49 -20.89
N GLU A 524 -25.05 15.98 -22.04
CA GLU A 524 -26.41 15.79 -22.53
C GLU A 524 -26.42 15.47 -24.04
N ALA A 525 -27.40 14.68 -24.47
CA ALA A 525 -27.76 14.49 -25.86
C ALA A 525 -29.28 14.33 -26.01
N VAL A 526 -29.83 14.71 -27.18
CA VAL A 526 -31.26 14.57 -27.52
C VAL A 526 -31.40 13.62 -28.69
N ILE A 527 -31.80 12.37 -28.41
CA ILE A 527 -31.82 11.28 -29.39
C ILE A 527 -33.19 11.16 -30.06
N PRO A 528 -33.27 11.26 -31.41
CA PRO A 528 -34.52 11.09 -32.13
C PRO A 528 -35.11 9.67 -32.00
N PRO A 529 -36.45 9.51 -32.00
CA PRO A 529 -37.11 8.22 -31.78
C PRO A 529 -36.75 7.16 -32.84
N GLU A 530 -36.48 7.57 -34.08
CA GLU A 530 -36.00 6.68 -35.14
C GLU A 530 -34.60 6.13 -34.87
N VAL A 531 -33.72 6.91 -34.23
CA VAL A 531 -32.39 6.45 -33.80
C VAL A 531 -32.52 5.50 -32.61
N VAL A 532 -33.40 5.81 -31.65
CA VAL A 532 -33.71 4.90 -30.53
C VAL A 532 -34.19 3.54 -31.05
N ARG A 533 -35.14 3.52 -31.99
CA ARG A 533 -35.62 2.26 -32.59
C ARG A 533 -34.56 1.54 -33.42
N SER A 534 -33.89 2.26 -34.33
CA SER A 534 -33.00 1.64 -35.32
C SER A 534 -31.63 1.25 -34.76
N VAL A 535 -31.08 1.99 -33.79
CA VAL A 535 -29.76 1.74 -33.19
C VAL A 535 -29.91 1.11 -31.80
N LEU A 536 -30.74 1.71 -30.95
CA LEU A 536 -30.90 1.29 -29.55
C LEU A 536 -31.92 0.15 -29.37
N LYS A 537 -32.64 -0.22 -30.44
CA LYS A 537 -33.51 -1.41 -30.53
C LYS A 537 -34.56 -1.44 -29.41
N THR A 538 -35.08 -0.27 -29.05
CA THR A 538 -36.11 -0.05 -28.03
C THR A 538 -36.94 1.18 -28.42
N ASP A 539 -37.82 1.66 -27.54
CA ASP A 539 -38.53 2.93 -27.67
C ASP A 539 -38.18 3.91 -26.52
N VAL A 540 -38.61 5.17 -26.67
CA VAL A 540 -38.27 6.26 -25.76
C VAL A 540 -38.90 6.07 -24.39
N ASP A 541 -40.17 5.69 -24.32
CA ASP A 541 -40.90 5.59 -23.06
C ASP A 541 -40.39 4.41 -22.22
N SER A 542 -40.07 3.27 -22.86
CA SER A 542 -39.42 2.14 -22.20
C SER A 542 -38.05 2.52 -21.59
N LEU A 543 -37.28 3.39 -22.23
CA LEU A 543 -36.01 3.88 -21.70
C LEU A 543 -36.20 4.82 -20.50
N VAL A 544 -37.16 5.74 -20.59
CA VAL A 544 -37.50 6.66 -19.49
C VAL A 544 -37.99 5.88 -18.28
N GLU A 545 -38.87 4.90 -18.48
CA GLU A 545 -39.37 4.02 -17.44
C GLU A 545 -38.24 3.20 -16.81
N LEU A 546 -37.38 2.59 -17.63
CA LEU A 546 -36.23 1.84 -17.12
C LEU A 546 -35.28 2.72 -16.31
N ASN A 547 -34.94 3.92 -16.78
CA ASN A 547 -34.08 4.83 -16.04
C ASN A 547 -34.70 5.21 -14.69
N THR A 548 -35.99 5.54 -14.68
CA THR A 548 -36.73 5.91 -13.47
C THR A 548 -36.75 4.75 -12.48
N SER A 549 -37.19 3.58 -12.92
CA SER A 549 -37.34 2.41 -12.06
C SER A 549 -35.99 1.82 -11.61
N LYS A 550 -34.97 1.81 -12.46
CA LYS A 550 -33.65 1.23 -12.14
C LYS A 550 -32.70 2.24 -11.49
N ASN A 551 -32.34 3.29 -12.22
CA ASN A 551 -31.26 4.19 -11.85
C ASN A 551 -31.68 5.17 -10.75
N LEU A 552 -32.97 5.51 -10.66
CA LEU A 552 -33.48 6.39 -9.60
C LEU A 552 -34.08 5.57 -8.44
N VAL A 553 -35.23 4.93 -8.66
CA VAL A 553 -35.96 4.21 -7.60
C VAL A 553 -35.13 3.03 -7.09
N GLY A 554 -34.59 2.20 -7.96
CA GLY A 554 -33.76 1.05 -7.57
C GLY A 554 -32.54 1.46 -6.75
N SER A 555 -31.79 2.46 -7.19
CA SER A 555 -30.65 3.01 -6.43
C SER A 555 -31.06 3.63 -5.10
N ALA A 556 -32.22 4.30 -5.03
CA ALA A 556 -32.77 4.82 -3.78
C ALA A 556 -33.12 3.69 -2.80
N MET A 557 -33.78 2.62 -3.28
CA MET A 557 -34.10 1.44 -2.48
C MET A 557 -32.84 0.73 -1.97
N ALA A 558 -31.75 0.77 -2.74
CA ALA A 558 -30.46 0.20 -2.35
C ALA A 558 -29.63 1.10 -1.41
N GLY A 559 -30.09 2.31 -1.10
CA GLY A 559 -29.34 3.26 -0.26
C GLY A 559 -28.06 3.79 -0.93
N CYS A 560 -28.01 3.82 -2.26
CA CYS A 560 -26.84 4.32 -2.98
C CYS A 560 -26.66 5.83 -2.78
N VAL A 561 -25.39 6.26 -2.62
CA VAL A 561 -24.99 7.67 -2.64
C VAL A 561 -24.07 7.86 -3.84
N GLY A 562 -24.48 8.71 -4.80
CA GLY A 562 -23.75 8.98 -6.05
C GLY A 562 -23.86 7.90 -7.13
N GLY A 563 -24.48 6.75 -6.84
CA GLY A 563 -24.66 5.63 -7.77
C GLY A 563 -26.03 5.59 -8.46
N PHE A 564 -26.50 6.70 -9.03
CA PHE A 564 -27.80 6.79 -9.71
C PHE A 564 -27.66 6.58 -11.23
N ASN A 565 -26.94 5.54 -11.62
CA ASN A 565 -26.53 5.24 -12.99
C ASN A 565 -26.51 3.72 -13.24
N ALA A 566 -26.26 3.30 -14.49
CA ALA A 566 -26.18 1.89 -14.85
C ALA A 566 -24.79 1.29 -14.69
N HIS A 567 -23.76 1.90 -15.29
CA HIS A 567 -22.40 1.38 -15.30
C HIS A 567 -21.33 2.47 -15.55
N ALA A 568 -21.51 3.67 -15.01
CA ALA A 568 -20.51 4.75 -15.18
C ALA A 568 -19.08 4.29 -14.81
N ALA A 569 -18.95 3.48 -13.76
CA ALA A 569 -17.68 2.91 -13.30
C ALA A 569 -16.95 2.09 -14.38
N ASN A 570 -17.66 1.33 -15.21
CA ASN A 570 -17.04 0.54 -16.28
C ASN A 570 -16.34 1.44 -17.31
N ILE A 571 -17.02 2.52 -17.71
CA ILE A 571 -16.48 3.47 -18.70
C ILE A 571 -15.32 4.26 -18.12
N VAL A 572 -15.48 4.77 -16.90
CA VAL A 572 -14.44 5.53 -16.20
C VAL A 572 -13.20 4.68 -16.00
N ALA A 573 -13.34 3.44 -15.49
CA ALA A 573 -12.20 2.54 -15.29
C ALA A 573 -11.46 2.23 -16.59
N ALA A 574 -12.19 1.90 -17.66
CA ALA A 574 -11.57 1.55 -18.93
C ALA A 574 -10.79 2.73 -19.56
N LEU A 575 -11.34 3.95 -19.46
CA LEU A 575 -10.68 5.15 -19.94
C LEU A 575 -9.50 5.53 -19.04
N PHE A 576 -9.64 5.42 -17.72
CA PHE A 576 -8.60 5.71 -16.74
C PHE A 576 -7.36 4.82 -16.94
N LEU A 577 -7.58 3.51 -17.10
CA LEU A 577 -6.52 2.55 -17.38
C LEU A 577 -5.81 2.84 -18.71
N ALA A 578 -6.57 3.20 -19.75
CA ALA A 578 -6.00 3.55 -21.05
C ALA A 578 -5.17 4.85 -21.02
N THR A 579 -5.58 5.83 -20.20
CA THR A 579 -5.01 7.18 -20.20
C THR A 579 -4.11 7.48 -19.00
N GLY A 580 -3.74 6.46 -18.21
CA GLY A 580 -2.77 6.59 -17.12
C GLY A 580 -3.25 7.38 -15.91
N GLN A 581 -4.57 7.39 -15.68
CA GLN A 581 -5.17 7.97 -14.49
C GLN A 581 -5.06 7.00 -13.31
N ASP A 582 -5.37 7.48 -12.10
CA ASP A 582 -5.38 6.63 -10.90
C ASP A 582 -6.68 5.80 -10.86
N ALA A 583 -6.58 4.50 -11.17
CA ALA A 583 -7.73 3.60 -11.22
C ALA A 583 -8.44 3.46 -9.86
N ALA A 584 -7.79 3.73 -8.73
CA ALA A 584 -8.45 3.69 -7.42
C ALA A 584 -9.43 4.86 -7.24
N GLN A 585 -9.25 5.95 -8.00
CA GLN A 585 -10.17 7.11 -7.99
C GLN A 585 -11.43 6.88 -8.83
N VAL A 586 -11.60 5.71 -9.46
CA VAL A 586 -12.88 5.28 -10.05
C VAL A 586 -14.00 5.32 -9.01
N VAL A 587 -13.68 5.05 -7.73
CA VAL A 587 -14.63 5.09 -6.61
C VAL A 587 -15.38 6.43 -6.53
N GLU A 588 -14.68 7.56 -6.68
CA GLU A 588 -15.30 8.89 -6.71
C GLU A 588 -15.68 9.33 -8.12
N SER A 589 -14.82 9.04 -9.09
CA SER A 589 -14.97 9.53 -10.47
C SER A 589 -16.15 8.91 -11.19
N ALA A 590 -16.65 7.77 -10.71
CA ALA A 590 -17.86 7.12 -11.21
C ALA A 590 -19.15 7.62 -10.58
N ASN A 591 -19.10 8.56 -9.63
CA ASN A 591 -20.30 9.22 -9.13
C ASN A 591 -21.05 9.85 -10.31
N CYS A 592 -22.27 9.39 -10.53
CA CYS A 592 -23.06 9.76 -11.69
C CYS A 592 -24.56 9.60 -11.40
N ILE A 593 -25.34 10.60 -11.80
CA ILE A 593 -26.79 10.47 -11.96
C ILE A 593 -27.15 10.55 -13.44
N THR A 594 -27.87 9.55 -13.92
CA THR A 594 -28.39 9.46 -15.29
C THR A 594 -29.86 9.86 -15.30
N MET A 595 -30.21 10.83 -16.14
CA MET A 595 -31.56 11.32 -16.33
C MET A 595 -32.02 11.04 -17.75
N MET A 596 -33.26 10.58 -17.91
CA MET A 596 -33.90 10.37 -19.21
C MET A 596 -35.30 10.96 -19.20
N LYS A 597 -35.66 11.72 -20.25
CA LYS A 597 -36.98 12.34 -20.40
C LYS A 597 -37.45 12.22 -21.85
N ASN A 598 -38.75 12.05 -22.01
CA ASN A 598 -39.41 12.21 -23.31
C ASN A 598 -39.72 13.69 -23.51
N VAL A 599 -39.10 14.31 -24.52
CA VAL A 599 -39.28 15.73 -24.88
C VAL A 599 -39.72 15.79 -26.33
N GLY A 600 -41.02 16.02 -26.56
CA GLY A 600 -41.59 16.10 -27.91
C GLY A 600 -41.40 14.81 -28.72
N GLY A 601 -41.38 13.64 -28.07
CA GLY A 601 -41.13 12.34 -28.71
C GLY A 601 -39.66 11.96 -28.85
N ASN A 602 -38.73 12.87 -28.54
CA ASN A 602 -37.29 12.59 -28.50
C ASN A 602 -36.87 12.15 -27.10
N LEU A 603 -35.79 11.37 -27.01
CA LEU A 603 -35.16 11.03 -25.74
C LEU A 603 -34.11 12.09 -25.39
N GLN A 604 -34.40 12.98 -24.45
CA GLN A 604 -33.37 13.76 -23.79
C GLN A 604 -32.70 12.89 -22.73
N VAL A 605 -31.38 12.69 -22.84
CA VAL A 605 -30.58 11.92 -21.88
C VAL A 605 -29.41 12.75 -21.39
N SER A 606 -29.16 12.73 -20.08
CA SER A 606 -28.01 13.41 -19.50
C SER A 606 -27.37 12.61 -18.37
N VAL A 607 -26.08 12.88 -18.14
CA VAL A 607 -25.32 12.39 -17.01
C VAL A 607 -24.69 13.57 -16.26
N SER A 608 -24.77 13.55 -14.94
CA SER A 608 -24.10 14.54 -14.08
C SER A 608 -23.10 13.85 -13.18
N MET A 609 -21.82 14.20 -13.35
CA MET A 609 -20.69 13.59 -12.68
C MET A 609 -19.94 14.65 -11.85
N PRO A 610 -20.22 14.78 -10.55
CA PRO A 610 -19.73 15.91 -9.75
C PRO A 610 -18.27 15.76 -9.32
N SER A 611 -17.67 14.58 -9.46
CA SER A 611 -16.36 14.29 -8.85
C SER A 611 -15.36 13.54 -9.74
N ILE A 612 -15.19 13.95 -11.00
CA ILE A 612 -14.22 13.35 -11.93
C ILE A 612 -12.79 13.80 -11.59
N GLU A 613 -11.93 12.86 -11.26
CA GLU A 613 -10.54 13.14 -10.87
C GLU A 613 -9.57 12.72 -11.96
N VAL A 614 -9.21 13.69 -12.81
CA VAL A 614 -8.34 13.45 -13.96
C VAL A 614 -7.26 14.52 -14.08
N GLY A 615 -6.12 14.09 -14.62
CA GLY A 615 -4.99 14.94 -15.00
C GLY A 615 -4.39 14.48 -16.32
N THR A 616 -3.67 15.37 -16.98
CA THR A 616 -2.99 15.10 -18.27
C THR A 616 -1.46 15.17 -18.14
N ILE A 617 -0.98 15.44 -16.92
CA ILE A 617 0.41 15.37 -16.49
C ILE A 617 0.53 14.68 -15.12
N GLY A 618 1.68 14.04 -14.88
CA GLY A 618 2.01 13.39 -13.62
C GLY A 618 1.42 11.98 -13.46
N GLY A 619 1.99 11.21 -12.53
CA GLY A 619 1.57 9.81 -12.33
C GLY A 619 1.75 8.97 -13.60
N GLY A 620 0.75 8.14 -13.91
CA GLY A 620 0.80 7.23 -15.05
C GLY A 620 0.73 7.90 -16.43
N THR A 621 0.39 9.19 -16.51
CA THR A 621 0.31 9.92 -17.80
C THR A 621 1.67 10.17 -18.45
N ASN A 622 2.76 9.94 -17.71
CA ASN A 622 4.14 10.07 -18.19
C ASN A 622 4.64 8.83 -18.93
N LEU A 623 3.95 7.70 -18.78
CA LEU A 623 4.25 6.45 -19.47
C LEU A 623 3.83 6.54 -20.94
N GLU A 624 4.68 6.08 -21.86
CA GLU A 624 4.47 6.29 -23.29
C GLU A 624 3.16 5.70 -23.83
N PRO A 625 2.72 4.47 -23.46
CA PRO A 625 1.46 3.93 -23.96
C PRO A 625 0.24 4.78 -23.54
N GLN A 626 0.21 5.22 -22.29
CA GLN A 626 -0.86 6.07 -21.75
C GLN A 626 -0.81 7.48 -22.35
N ALA A 627 0.39 8.03 -22.55
CA ALA A 627 0.61 9.29 -23.25
C ALA A 627 0.09 9.23 -24.69
N ALA A 628 0.29 8.12 -25.40
CA ALA A 628 -0.25 7.91 -26.75
C ALA A 628 -1.79 7.97 -26.76
N MET A 629 -2.45 7.40 -25.75
CA MET A 629 -3.92 7.47 -25.62
C MET A 629 -4.41 8.89 -25.28
N LEU A 630 -3.68 9.64 -24.46
CA LEU A 630 -3.97 11.05 -24.21
C LEU A 630 -3.73 11.92 -25.47
N ASN A 631 -2.73 11.58 -26.29
CA ASN A 631 -2.48 12.22 -27.59
C ASN A 631 -3.59 11.91 -28.60
N LEU A 632 -4.12 10.68 -28.63
CA LEU A 632 -5.29 10.33 -29.44
C LEU A 632 -6.50 11.22 -29.13
N LEU A 633 -6.65 11.61 -27.86
CA LEU A 633 -7.69 12.53 -27.39
C LEU A 633 -7.30 14.02 -27.55
N GLY A 634 -6.06 14.33 -27.96
CA GLY A 634 -5.56 15.70 -28.09
C GLY A 634 -5.39 16.46 -26.77
N VAL A 635 -5.21 15.75 -25.66
CA VAL A 635 -5.17 16.33 -24.30
C VAL A 635 -3.89 16.00 -23.52
N HIS A 636 -2.87 15.36 -24.11
CA HIS A 636 -1.62 15.09 -23.38
C HIS A 636 -0.86 16.37 -23.00
N GLY A 637 -0.23 16.38 -21.82
CA GLY A 637 0.62 17.47 -21.37
C GLY A 637 -0.15 18.66 -20.76
N THR A 638 0.54 19.79 -20.65
CA THR A 638 -0.05 21.06 -20.20
C THR A 638 -0.60 21.87 -21.36
N SER A 639 -1.58 22.72 -21.09
CA SER A 639 -2.00 23.77 -22.01
C SER A 639 -0.99 24.92 -22.01
N GLU A 640 -0.62 25.44 -23.18
CA GLU A 640 0.30 26.57 -23.31
C GLU A 640 -0.37 27.92 -23.04
N THR A 641 -1.68 28.02 -23.30
CA THR A 641 -2.44 29.28 -23.23
C THR A 641 -3.31 29.38 -21.99
N GLU A 642 -3.82 28.25 -21.49
CA GLU A 642 -4.79 28.24 -20.40
C GLU A 642 -4.58 27.02 -19.48
N PRO A 643 -3.86 27.17 -18.35
CA PRO A 643 -3.60 26.06 -17.43
C PRO A 643 -4.88 25.33 -17.01
N GLY A 644 -4.83 23.99 -17.09
CA GLY A 644 -5.94 23.11 -16.74
C GLY A 644 -6.90 22.81 -17.88
N GLU A 645 -6.81 23.50 -19.03
CA GLU A 645 -7.75 23.32 -20.14
C GLU A 645 -7.74 21.89 -20.69
N LYS A 646 -6.57 21.26 -20.81
CA LYS A 646 -6.47 19.88 -21.31
C LYS A 646 -7.10 18.90 -20.33
N SER A 647 -6.86 19.07 -19.03
CA SER A 647 -7.51 18.23 -18.02
C SER A 647 -9.03 18.44 -17.95
N ARG A 648 -9.51 19.69 -18.12
CA ARG A 648 -10.95 19.99 -18.18
C ARG A 648 -11.61 19.31 -19.37
N ARG A 649 -10.96 19.37 -20.54
CA ARG A 649 -11.38 18.68 -21.75
C ARG A 649 -11.43 17.16 -21.57
N LEU A 650 -10.42 16.58 -20.92
CA LEU A 650 -10.43 15.14 -20.59
C LEU A 650 -11.65 14.76 -19.74
N ALA A 651 -12.02 15.55 -18.73
CA ALA A 651 -13.22 15.28 -17.93
C ALA A 651 -14.52 15.38 -18.74
N ARG A 652 -14.61 16.34 -19.68
CA ARG A 652 -15.74 16.45 -20.62
C ARG A 652 -15.87 15.22 -21.51
N ILE A 653 -14.75 14.73 -22.04
CA ILE A 653 -14.68 13.49 -22.83
C ILE A 653 -15.12 12.29 -21.98
N VAL A 654 -14.66 12.18 -20.72
CA VAL A 654 -15.07 11.11 -19.80
C VAL A 654 -16.59 11.12 -19.58
N ALA A 655 -17.18 12.27 -19.27
CA ALA A 655 -18.62 12.39 -19.05
C ALA A 655 -19.43 12.03 -20.30
N ALA A 656 -19.00 12.48 -21.48
CA ALA A 656 -19.65 12.14 -22.75
C ALA A 656 -19.52 10.64 -23.10
N ALA A 657 -18.37 10.03 -22.79
CA ALA A 657 -18.19 8.58 -22.95
C ALA A 657 -19.10 7.79 -22.00
N VAL A 658 -19.25 8.25 -20.75
CA VAL A 658 -20.21 7.69 -19.78
C VAL A 658 -21.63 7.81 -20.30
N LEU A 659 -22.04 8.96 -20.83
CA LEU A 659 -23.35 9.17 -21.47
C LEU A 659 -23.60 8.14 -22.58
N ALA A 660 -22.63 7.90 -23.45
CA ALA A 660 -22.71 6.89 -24.51
C ALA A 660 -22.89 5.47 -23.94
N GLY A 661 -22.07 5.11 -22.95
CA GLY A 661 -22.17 3.84 -22.25
C GLY A 661 -23.55 3.64 -21.61
N GLU A 662 -24.02 4.62 -20.86
CA GLU A 662 -25.32 4.60 -20.16
C GLU A 662 -26.47 4.39 -21.15
N LEU A 663 -26.49 5.15 -22.23
CA LEU A 663 -27.50 5.06 -23.27
C LEU A 663 -27.59 3.64 -23.88
N SER A 664 -26.44 3.06 -24.22
CA SER A 664 -26.40 1.72 -24.81
C SER A 664 -26.82 0.64 -23.81
N LEU A 665 -26.30 0.65 -22.58
CA LEU A 665 -26.62 -0.38 -21.59
C LEU A 665 -28.09 -0.31 -21.17
N CYS A 666 -28.61 0.88 -20.87
CA CYS A 666 -30.03 1.05 -20.53
C CYS A 666 -30.93 0.55 -21.66
N SER A 667 -30.57 0.80 -22.93
CA SER A 667 -31.34 0.28 -24.07
C SER A 667 -31.31 -1.23 -24.19
N ALA A 668 -30.17 -1.86 -23.91
CA ALA A 668 -30.04 -3.31 -23.94
C ALA A 668 -30.87 -3.97 -22.83
N LEU A 669 -30.95 -3.34 -21.65
CA LEU A 669 -31.80 -3.76 -20.55
C LEU A 669 -33.28 -3.60 -20.89
N ALA A 670 -33.69 -2.45 -21.43
CA ALA A 670 -35.09 -2.16 -21.77
C ALA A 670 -35.62 -3.14 -22.82
N ALA A 671 -34.78 -3.53 -23.77
CA ALA A 671 -35.10 -4.51 -24.81
C ALA A 671 -34.94 -5.98 -24.39
N GLY A 672 -34.48 -6.28 -23.16
CA GLY A 672 -34.22 -7.65 -22.70
C GLY A 672 -33.03 -8.36 -23.38
N HIS A 673 -32.12 -7.62 -24.00
CA HIS A 673 -31.03 -8.15 -24.83
C HIS A 673 -29.71 -8.43 -24.07
N LEU A 674 -29.62 -8.09 -22.79
CA LEU A 674 -28.36 -8.15 -22.03
C LEU A 674 -27.73 -9.56 -22.02
N VAL A 675 -28.50 -10.58 -21.66
CA VAL A 675 -28.00 -11.96 -21.54
C VAL A 675 -27.51 -12.49 -22.89
N GLY A 676 -28.25 -12.23 -23.97
CA GLY A 676 -27.88 -12.68 -25.32
C GLY A 676 -26.60 -12.03 -25.83
N ALA A 677 -26.33 -10.76 -25.48
CA ALA A 677 -25.10 -10.07 -25.85
C ALA A 677 -23.88 -10.61 -25.10
N HIS A 678 -23.97 -10.76 -23.76
CA HIS A 678 -22.88 -11.32 -22.96
C HIS A 678 -22.56 -12.77 -23.35
N MET A 679 -23.56 -13.59 -23.68
CA MET A 679 -23.31 -14.98 -24.10
C MET A 679 -22.58 -15.10 -25.44
N ARG A 680 -22.70 -14.10 -26.35
CA ARG A 680 -22.01 -14.11 -27.65
C ARG A 680 -20.57 -13.60 -27.59
N HIS A 681 -20.28 -12.68 -26.68
CA HIS A 681 -19.01 -11.94 -26.69
C HIS A 681 -18.18 -12.05 -25.40
N ASN A 682 -18.77 -12.50 -24.28
CA ASN A 682 -18.10 -12.58 -22.98
C ASN A 682 -17.86 -14.02 -22.48
N ARG A 683 -18.18 -15.03 -23.29
CA ARG A 683 -17.76 -16.43 -23.06
C ARG A 683 -16.96 -16.90 -24.25
N ALA A 684 -15.76 -17.43 -24.00
CA ALA A 684 -15.07 -18.25 -25.00
C ALA A 684 -16.00 -19.41 -25.38
N ARG A 685 -16.25 -19.62 -26.68
CA ARG A 685 -16.70 -20.95 -27.13
C ARG A 685 -15.57 -21.89 -26.73
N SER A 686 -15.83 -22.77 -25.76
CA SER A 686 -14.91 -23.83 -25.38
C SER A 686 -14.49 -24.58 -26.65
N LEU A 687 -13.22 -24.42 -27.02
CA LEU A 687 -12.55 -25.23 -28.04
C LEU A 687 -12.24 -26.61 -27.47
#